data_AF-A0A8B7XS81-F1
#
_entry.id   AF-A0A8B7XS81-F1
#
_cell.length_a   1.000
_cell.length_b   1.000
_cell.length_c   1.000
_cell.angle_alpha   90.00
_cell.angle_beta   90.00
_cell.angle_gamma   90.00
#
_symmetry.space_group_name_H-M   'P 1'
#
loop_
_entity.id
_entity.type
_entity.pdbx_description
1 polymer ?
#
loop_
_entity_poly.entity_id
_entity_poly.type
_entity_poly.pdbx_seq_one_letter_code
_entity_poly.pdbx_strand_id
1 'polypeptide(L)'
;MYKGRDRSGNENVCQFSVTVVGQCASETVDGLTWPVTSAGSMVESIQRCLLMTTNAGEPLAVRNCSVVQPPVYFQWEEPEHRSCGKERTDVTIEDVVKVEVSTGNAVEVAGFLANETSESTSGDAQDVEVVSGILMNIIQAQSGDSEVTELVLEAVNNVIRAGVEADTPDSRRSSSEIVRSVEKQVALTLQEEGRVSIRQETVHVEAVSLDPEENRDGFSFASVRKPGPGTTEKGSLVGTAVQTFGDDIPADIDVVASVQLPRGILDSLPTIEANNSTLLQVSFLIYADDTLFHSSSIRRHQEETNSTRKVAGPVVSLTVENVKLVNLTEPLVVTFKAPDEEFVAGVTTTQCVFWDFDLEDGIGDWSTVGCTRSGLSSEVVSCECNHATNFAILMDVKGQQIMNRALDIISQVGCALSIAALVTTLIIYLSIRKLRTGKSRQIFIHFCFSLLMLYIVFLAGVDNAKGGACVFVSALLHYLTLSTMMWMAVEARNVYVHTVRVFPEDTPRYMIKACLIAWGFPLLVLTVTLATAVHHYDNELYCFLKPDLVLYIALLAPIALILAHNFITFILVMRSLLKVREVSRSQQISKRLQNAVGISVLVGLTWAFGFLAINKATFVFQLIFCLANSLQGVVVCIMFCIRRDEVRTTVAPYIRRLCCCNAPVRPGREQRYHLPGVSQSAASPSVSKV
;
A
#
# COMPACT_ATOMS: atom_id res chain seq x y z
N MET A 1 54.51 58.18 -19.16
CA MET A 1 54.10 59.51 -19.64
C MET A 1 54.47 59.65 -21.11
N TYR A 2 53.48 59.75 -22.01
CA TYR A 2 53.72 60.20 -23.39
C TYR A 2 53.19 61.63 -23.50
N LYS A 3 54.04 62.57 -23.95
CA LYS A 3 53.66 63.95 -24.24
C LYS A 3 53.33 64.09 -25.72
N GLY A 4 52.08 64.34 -26.05
CA GLY A 4 51.65 64.76 -27.39
C GLY A 4 51.02 66.16 -27.31
N ARG A 5 51.38 67.06 -28.22
CA ARG A 5 50.90 68.45 -28.26
C ARG A 5 49.92 68.60 -29.44
N ASP A 6 48.71 69.08 -29.19
CA ASP A 6 47.71 69.32 -30.24
C ASP A 6 47.94 70.68 -30.93
N ARG A 7 47.40 70.85 -32.15
CA ARG A 7 47.59 71.98 -33.08
C ARG A 7 47.14 73.35 -32.54
N SER A 8 46.54 73.42 -31.36
CA SER A 8 46.10 74.65 -30.68
C SER A 8 47.04 75.12 -29.55
N GLY A 9 48.13 74.39 -29.26
CA GLY A 9 49.14 74.84 -28.28
C GLY A 9 48.81 74.59 -26.80
N ASN A 10 47.70 73.94 -26.47
CA ASN A 10 47.41 73.51 -25.09
C ASN A 10 48.12 72.18 -24.75
N GLU A 11 48.79 72.14 -23.60
CA GLU A 11 49.37 70.91 -23.05
C GLU A 11 48.28 70.08 -22.36
N ASN A 12 47.72 69.10 -23.07
CA ASN A 12 46.86 68.09 -22.48
C ASN A 12 47.73 66.97 -21.90
N VAL A 13 47.82 66.89 -20.58
CA VAL A 13 48.48 65.77 -19.88
C VAL A 13 47.49 64.61 -19.79
N CYS A 14 47.68 63.58 -20.62
CA CYS A 14 46.96 62.31 -20.44
C CYS A 14 47.58 61.55 -19.26
N GLN A 15 46.91 61.58 -18.11
CA GLN A 15 47.22 60.71 -16.99
C GLN A 15 46.47 59.39 -17.18
N PHE A 16 47.20 58.28 -17.24
CA PHE A 16 46.62 56.94 -17.20
C PHE A 16 47.07 56.27 -15.90
N SER A 17 46.13 55.64 -15.19
CA SER A 17 46.41 54.76 -14.06
C SER A 17 46.44 53.33 -14.56
N VAL A 18 47.49 52.59 -14.19
CA VAL A 18 47.56 51.13 -14.38
C VAL A 18 47.33 50.51 -13.01
N THR A 19 46.22 49.81 -12.84
CA THR A 19 45.94 49.04 -11.62
C THR A 19 46.38 47.60 -11.87
N VAL A 20 47.34 47.11 -11.10
CA VAL A 20 47.73 45.69 -11.15
C VAL A 20 46.85 44.93 -10.16
N VAL A 21 45.98 44.07 -10.68
CA VAL A 21 45.20 43.13 -9.85
C VAL A 21 46.01 41.84 -9.76
N GLY A 22 46.52 41.55 -8.57
CA GLY A 22 47.29 40.34 -8.29
C GLY A 22 46.49 39.33 -7.50
N GLN A 23 46.93 38.07 -7.53
CA GLN A 23 46.38 36.99 -6.75
C GLN A 23 47.52 36.16 -6.17
N CYS A 24 47.32 35.63 -4.96
CA CYS A 24 48.16 34.56 -4.44
C CYS A 24 47.67 33.23 -5.02
N ALA A 25 48.61 32.44 -5.55
CA ALA A 25 48.29 31.12 -6.09
C ALA A 25 47.85 30.15 -4.99
N SER A 26 47.07 29.14 -5.38
CA SER A 26 46.70 28.05 -4.49
C SER A 26 47.96 27.36 -3.94
N GLU A 27 47.99 27.13 -2.62
CA GLU A 27 49.14 26.57 -1.93
C GLU A 27 48.68 25.66 -0.78
N THR A 28 49.39 24.55 -0.55
CA THR A 28 49.20 23.70 0.62
C THR A 28 50.47 23.73 1.48
N VAL A 29 50.34 24.19 2.73
CA VAL A 29 51.45 24.29 3.71
C VAL A 29 50.97 23.74 5.04
N ASP A 30 51.79 22.89 5.69
CA ASP A 30 51.50 22.27 6.99
C ASP A 30 50.13 21.55 7.07
N GLY A 31 49.71 20.95 5.95
CA GLY A 31 48.43 20.24 5.84
C GLY A 31 47.20 21.15 5.67
N LEU A 32 47.40 22.46 5.53
CA LEU A 32 46.36 23.45 5.27
C LEU A 32 46.42 23.90 3.81
N THR A 33 45.28 23.84 3.12
CA THR A 33 45.15 24.27 1.72
C THR A 33 44.47 25.63 1.66
N TRP A 34 45.07 26.52 0.87
CA TRP A 34 44.61 27.89 0.65
C TRP A 34 44.20 28.05 -0.82
N PRO A 35 42.94 28.42 -1.12
CA PRO A 35 42.50 28.62 -2.48
C PRO A 35 43.10 29.90 -3.09
N VAL A 36 43.00 30.03 -4.42
CA VAL A 36 43.44 31.23 -5.13
C VAL A 36 42.71 32.44 -4.56
N THR A 37 43.48 33.43 -4.10
CA THR A 37 42.96 34.55 -3.32
C THR A 37 43.43 35.87 -3.88
N SER A 38 42.53 36.86 -3.93
CA SER A 38 42.85 38.19 -4.42
C SER A 38 43.84 38.90 -3.49
N ALA A 39 44.78 39.64 -4.06
CA ALA A 39 45.73 40.37 -3.25
C ALA A 39 45.03 41.49 -2.46
N GLY A 40 45.35 41.58 -1.17
CA GLY A 40 44.70 42.44 -0.18
C GLY A 40 43.51 41.81 0.54
N SER A 41 43.15 40.55 0.26
CA SER A 41 42.10 39.83 0.98
C SER A 41 42.62 38.71 1.89
N MET A 42 41.92 38.53 3.00
CA MET A 42 42.05 37.38 3.90
C MET A 42 41.18 36.23 3.39
N VAL A 43 41.69 35.01 3.53
CA VAL A 43 40.99 33.77 3.18
C VAL A 43 41.10 32.76 4.31
N GLU A 44 40.18 31.83 4.31
CA GLU A 44 40.10 30.73 5.26
C GLU A 44 40.72 29.45 4.68
N SER A 45 41.24 28.59 5.56
CA SER A 45 41.70 27.26 5.17
C SER A 45 40.53 26.39 4.72
N ILE A 46 40.74 25.55 3.71
CA ILE A 46 39.74 24.57 3.26
C ILE A 46 39.40 23.60 4.39
N GLN A 47 40.41 23.13 5.13
CA GLN A 47 40.21 22.23 6.27
C GLN A 47 39.44 22.94 7.38
N ARG A 48 38.43 22.25 7.90
CA ARG A 48 37.56 22.71 8.99
C ARG A 48 37.77 21.89 10.25
N CYS A 49 37.32 22.40 11.38
CA CYS A 49 37.25 21.67 12.64
C CYS A 49 36.25 20.51 12.56
N LEU A 50 36.64 19.35 13.12
CA LEU A 50 35.84 18.13 13.16
C LEU A 50 34.52 18.32 13.91
N LEU A 51 33.51 17.52 13.55
CA LEU A 51 32.16 17.55 14.12
C LEU A 51 32.14 17.37 15.64
N MET A 52 33.05 16.53 16.17
CA MET A 52 33.15 16.24 17.60
C MET A 52 33.85 17.34 18.41
N THR A 53 33.91 18.58 17.92
CA THR A 53 34.55 19.71 18.61
C THR A 53 33.58 20.87 18.85
N THR A 54 33.88 21.75 19.80
CA THR A 54 33.00 22.90 20.12
C THR A 54 32.87 23.91 18.99
N ASN A 55 33.88 24.01 18.13
CA ASN A 55 33.90 24.95 17.00
C ASN A 55 33.84 24.19 15.65
N ALA A 56 33.07 23.09 15.59
CA ALA A 56 32.90 22.31 14.37
C ALA A 56 32.53 23.18 13.16
N GLY A 57 33.16 22.94 12.01
CA GLY A 57 32.95 23.72 10.78
C GLY A 57 33.77 24.99 10.65
N GLU A 58 34.35 25.52 11.73
CA GLU A 58 35.25 26.68 11.64
C GLU A 58 36.56 26.32 10.92
N PRO A 59 37.17 27.25 10.16
CA PRO A 59 38.48 27.01 9.57
C PRO A 59 39.55 26.73 10.62
N LEU A 60 40.47 25.81 10.31
CA LEU A 60 41.65 25.56 11.13
C LEU A 60 42.61 26.76 11.17
N ALA A 61 42.62 27.61 10.14
CA ALA A 61 43.42 28.82 10.11
C ALA A 61 42.87 29.84 9.11
N VAL A 62 43.32 31.09 9.24
CA VAL A 62 43.15 32.14 8.24
C VAL A 62 44.50 32.66 7.75
N ARG A 63 44.54 33.18 6.53
CA ARG A 63 45.77 33.68 5.91
C ARG A 63 45.47 34.87 5.01
N ASN A 64 46.37 35.84 5.01
CA ASN A 64 46.21 37.05 4.22
C ASN A 64 47.10 37.01 2.98
N CYS A 65 46.55 37.41 1.83
CA CYS A 65 47.33 37.60 0.61
C CYS A 65 47.81 39.06 0.54
N SER A 66 49.07 39.32 0.85
CA SER A 66 49.61 40.68 0.96
C SER A 66 50.09 41.26 -0.37
N VAL A 67 50.01 42.60 -0.49
CA VAL A 67 50.61 43.37 -1.60
C VAL A 67 51.83 44.09 -1.06
N VAL A 68 53.02 43.72 -1.54
CA VAL A 68 54.27 44.37 -1.11
C VAL A 68 54.76 45.38 -2.14
N GLN A 69 55.26 46.54 -1.69
CA GLN A 69 55.69 47.69 -2.52
C GLN A 69 57.21 47.66 -2.81
N PRO A 70 57.72 48.44 -3.80
CA PRO A 70 58.29 47.87 -5.03
C PRO A 70 59.64 47.13 -4.93
N PRO A 71 59.84 46.10 -5.79
CA PRO A 71 58.93 45.68 -6.87
C PRO A 71 57.62 45.07 -6.33
N VAL A 72 56.50 45.26 -7.03
CA VAL A 72 55.20 44.78 -6.54
C VAL A 72 55.14 43.26 -6.65
N TYR A 73 55.08 42.57 -5.53
CA TYR A 73 54.86 41.13 -5.46
C TYR A 73 53.69 40.80 -4.54
N PHE A 74 53.03 39.69 -4.84
CA PHE A 74 51.91 39.15 -4.07
C PHE A 74 52.43 37.95 -3.30
N GLN A 75 52.34 38.01 -1.98
CA GLN A 75 52.91 36.99 -1.12
C GLN A 75 51.92 36.63 -0.01
N TRP A 76 51.81 35.34 0.23
CA TRP A 76 51.10 34.82 1.39
C TRP A 76 51.81 35.22 2.70
N GLU A 77 51.04 35.76 3.65
CA GLU A 77 51.51 35.99 5.02
C GLU A 77 51.59 34.67 5.82
N GLU A 78 52.09 34.74 7.05
CA GLU A 78 52.08 33.57 7.95
C GLU A 78 50.63 33.18 8.32
N PRO A 79 50.29 31.88 8.35
CA PRO A 79 48.97 31.42 8.78
C PRO A 79 48.67 31.77 10.23
N GLU A 80 47.47 32.31 10.49
CA GLU A 80 46.94 32.49 11.83
C GLU A 80 46.03 31.29 12.18
N HIS A 81 46.54 30.39 13.01
CA HIS A 81 45.81 29.19 13.43
C HIS A 81 44.65 29.52 14.39
N ARG A 82 43.50 28.90 14.16
CA ARG A 82 42.33 28.94 15.05
C ARG A 82 42.24 27.64 15.85
N SER A 83 41.65 27.72 17.04
CA SER A 83 41.42 26.55 17.90
C SER A 83 40.03 25.96 17.66
N CYS A 84 39.95 24.64 17.51
CA CYS A 84 38.66 23.92 17.46
C CYS A 84 37.96 23.82 18.82
N GLY A 85 38.62 24.29 19.89
CA GLY A 85 38.10 24.24 21.24
C GLY A 85 38.17 22.83 21.85
N LYS A 86 37.13 22.43 22.60
CA LYS A 86 37.12 21.16 23.35
C LYS A 86 36.39 20.06 22.58
N GLU A 87 36.75 18.81 22.83
CA GLU A 87 35.99 17.66 22.35
C GLU A 87 34.60 17.60 22.97
N ARG A 88 33.60 17.24 22.16
CA ARG A 88 32.22 16.98 22.55
C ARG A 88 32.03 15.47 22.73
N THR A 89 31.09 15.09 23.58
CA THR A 89 30.73 13.68 23.80
C THR A 89 29.60 13.20 22.89
N ASP A 90 28.81 14.13 22.36
CA ASP A 90 27.63 13.86 21.55
C ASP A 90 27.34 15.05 20.61
N VAL A 91 26.86 14.75 19.41
CA VAL A 91 26.56 15.67 18.31
C VAL A 91 25.22 15.23 17.72
N THR A 92 24.22 16.11 17.75
CA THR A 92 22.92 15.81 17.17
C THR A 92 22.85 16.30 15.73
N ILE A 93 21.90 15.77 14.96
CA ILE A 93 21.69 16.18 13.57
C ILE A 93 21.37 17.68 13.44
N GLU A 94 20.71 18.30 14.41
CA GLU A 94 20.42 19.75 14.43
C GLU A 94 21.66 20.62 14.72
N ASP A 95 22.70 20.05 15.33
CA ASP A 95 23.98 20.73 15.47
C ASP A 95 24.70 20.77 14.12
N VAL A 96 24.63 19.68 13.36
CA VAL A 96 25.30 19.55 12.05
C VAL A 96 24.67 20.44 10.97
N VAL A 97 23.37 20.72 11.02
CA VAL A 97 22.71 21.69 10.12
C VAL A 97 23.37 23.07 10.18
N LYS A 98 23.96 23.46 11.32
CA LYS A 98 24.58 24.77 11.53
C LYS A 98 26.07 24.79 11.18
N VAL A 99 26.66 23.64 10.89
CA VAL A 99 28.07 23.49 10.55
C VAL A 99 28.30 24.04 9.14
N GLU A 100 29.31 24.89 9.01
CA GLU A 100 29.75 25.33 7.68
C GLU A 100 30.52 24.19 6.98
N VAL A 101 30.06 23.85 5.78
CA VAL A 101 30.62 22.76 4.99
C VAL A 101 31.50 23.34 3.87
N SER A 102 32.70 22.80 3.75
CA SER A 102 33.65 23.03 2.67
C SER A 102 34.07 21.70 2.05
N THR A 103 34.85 21.73 0.97
CA THR A 103 35.44 20.51 0.41
C THR A 103 36.37 19.78 1.40
N GLY A 104 36.81 20.42 2.49
CA GLY A 104 37.68 19.82 3.50
C GLY A 104 36.96 18.99 4.56
N ASN A 105 35.65 19.16 4.76
CA ASN A 105 34.85 18.40 5.72
C ASN A 105 33.57 17.78 5.11
N ALA A 106 33.34 17.93 3.80
CA ALA A 106 32.17 17.38 3.11
C ALA A 106 32.01 15.87 3.33
N VAL A 107 33.11 15.09 3.28
CA VAL A 107 33.09 13.63 3.52
C VAL A 107 32.65 13.31 4.95
N GLU A 108 33.18 14.02 5.96
CA GLU A 108 32.82 13.82 7.37
C GLU A 108 31.32 14.12 7.60
N VAL A 109 30.82 15.22 7.03
CA VAL A 109 29.42 15.64 7.16
C VAL A 109 28.47 14.68 6.44
N ALA A 110 28.81 14.26 5.22
CA ALA A 110 28.02 13.28 4.46
C ALA A 110 27.99 11.92 5.16
N GLY A 111 29.14 11.48 5.72
CA GLY A 111 29.24 10.23 6.47
C GLY A 111 28.43 10.24 7.76
N PHE A 112 28.45 11.36 8.49
CA PHE A 112 27.58 11.55 9.65
C PHE A 112 26.10 11.44 9.26
N LEU A 113 25.68 12.12 8.19
CA LEU A 113 24.30 12.10 7.71
C LEU A 113 23.84 10.68 7.30
N ALA A 114 24.69 9.93 6.59
CA ALA A 114 24.41 8.55 6.20
C ALA A 114 24.24 7.64 7.42
N ASN A 115 25.10 7.80 8.44
CA ASN A 115 25.01 7.01 9.67
C ASN A 115 23.73 7.32 10.46
N GLU A 116 23.43 8.60 10.70
CA GLU A 116 22.24 9.00 11.45
C GLU A 116 20.94 8.52 10.79
N THR A 117 20.84 8.69 9.46
CA THR A 117 19.66 8.24 8.71
C THR A 117 19.49 6.71 8.71
N SER A 118 20.57 5.95 8.93
CA SER A 118 20.50 4.48 9.05
C SER A 118 19.97 4.01 10.41
N GLU A 119 20.20 4.78 11.47
CA GLU A 119 19.77 4.48 12.84
C GLU A 119 18.34 4.98 13.12
N SER A 120 17.91 6.07 12.47
CA SER A 120 16.56 6.61 12.59
C SER A 120 15.52 5.71 11.92
N THR A 121 14.67 5.04 12.72
CA THR A 121 13.56 4.22 12.21
C THR A 121 12.29 5.02 11.89
N SER A 122 12.26 6.33 12.17
CA SER A 122 11.09 7.19 12.00
C SER A 122 11.26 8.13 10.82
N GLY A 123 10.36 8.04 9.84
CA GLY A 123 10.20 9.01 8.76
C GLY A 123 9.49 10.30 9.20
N ASP A 124 9.86 10.87 10.35
CA ASP A 124 9.20 12.07 10.87
C ASP A 124 9.49 13.28 9.95
N ALA A 125 8.51 14.18 9.81
CA ALA A 125 8.67 15.36 8.93
C ALA A 125 9.84 16.26 9.38
N GLN A 126 10.13 16.28 10.67
CA GLN A 126 11.24 17.07 11.23
C GLN A 126 12.61 16.50 10.79
N ASP A 127 12.70 15.18 10.62
CA ASP A 127 13.93 14.50 10.22
C ASP A 127 14.22 14.76 8.73
N VAL A 128 13.19 14.75 7.88
CA VAL A 128 13.33 15.03 6.43
C VAL A 128 13.76 16.48 6.16
N GLU A 129 13.24 17.44 6.91
CA GLU A 129 13.64 18.85 6.79
C GLU A 129 15.12 19.05 7.14
N VAL A 130 15.56 18.43 8.23
CA VAL A 130 16.95 18.49 8.70
C VAL A 130 17.90 17.84 7.68
N VAL A 131 17.55 16.66 7.17
CA VAL A 131 18.33 15.99 6.11
C VAL A 131 18.45 16.88 4.89
N SER A 132 17.35 17.47 4.43
CA SER A 132 17.36 18.40 3.29
C SER A 132 18.30 19.59 3.53
N GLY A 133 18.31 20.16 4.74
CA GLY A 133 19.18 21.27 5.10
C GLY A 133 20.67 20.91 5.06
N ILE A 134 21.05 19.74 5.59
CA ILE A 134 22.44 19.26 5.55
C ILE A 134 22.89 18.97 4.12
N LEU A 135 22.03 18.33 3.30
CA LEU A 135 22.33 18.10 1.89
C LEU A 135 22.57 19.41 1.14
N MET A 136 21.75 20.45 1.37
CA MET A 136 22.00 21.76 0.77
C MET A 136 23.35 22.35 1.16
N ASN A 137 23.78 22.20 2.41
CA ASN A 137 25.09 22.67 2.86
C ASN A 137 26.24 21.90 2.16
N ILE A 138 26.10 20.58 1.98
CA ILE A 138 27.06 19.75 1.22
C ILE A 138 27.16 20.23 -0.23
N ILE A 139 26.03 20.49 -0.88
CA ILE A 139 26.00 21.01 -2.26
C ILE A 139 26.68 22.38 -2.37
N GLN A 140 26.48 23.25 -1.37
CA GLN A 140 27.09 24.58 -1.35
C GLN A 140 28.62 24.52 -1.22
N ALA A 141 29.16 23.44 -0.64
CA ALA A 141 30.60 23.20 -0.57
C ALA A 141 31.25 22.91 -1.93
N GLN A 142 30.46 22.58 -2.97
CA GLN A 142 30.92 22.28 -4.33
C GLN A 142 31.94 21.15 -4.43
N SER A 143 31.81 20.12 -3.58
CA SER A 143 32.65 18.93 -3.63
C SER A 143 32.18 17.98 -4.74
N GLY A 144 33.03 17.70 -5.72
CA GLY A 144 32.80 16.67 -6.74
C GLY A 144 33.34 15.30 -6.36
N ASP A 145 33.90 15.13 -5.16
CA ASP A 145 34.39 13.84 -4.64
C ASP A 145 33.32 12.74 -4.71
N SER A 146 33.67 11.58 -5.30
CA SER A 146 32.75 10.44 -5.40
C SER A 146 32.34 9.86 -4.06
N GLU A 147 33.19 9.91 -3.04
CA GLU A 147 32.88 9.42 -1.69
C GLU A 147 31.74 10.25 -1.08
N VAL A 148 31.76 11.57 -1.28
CA VAL A 148 30.65 12.45 -0.85
C VAL A 148 29.34 12.05 -1.53
N THR A 149 29.39 11.78 -2.84
CA THR A 149 28.19 11.42 -3.61
C THR A 149 27.65 10.04 -3.23
N GLU A 150 28.52 9.07 -2.92
CA GLU A 150 28.13 7.75 -2.43
C GLU A 150 27.40 7.85 -1.09
N LEU A 151 27.96 8.62 -0.14
CA LEU A 151 27.38 8.85 1.19
C LEU A 151 26.07 9.64 1.13
N VAL A 152 25.97 10.64 0.24
CA VAL A 152 24.72 11.38 -0.02
C VAL A 152 23.62 10.44 -0.54
N LEU A 153 23.95 9.57 -1.49
CA LEU A 153 23.00 8.59 -2.03
C LEU A 153 22.61 7.53 -1.00
N GLU A 154 23.53 7.13 -0.11
CA GLU A 154 23.23 6.24 1.02
C GLU A 154 22.25 6.88 2.00
N ALA A 155 22.47 8.13 2.39
CA ALA A 155 21.55 8.87 3.26
C ALA A 155 20.14 8.99 2.64
N VAL A 156 20.05 9.31 1.35
CA VAL A 156 18.77 9.40 0.64
C VAL A 156 18.11 8.03 0.50
N ASN A 157 18.88 6.97 0.26
CA ASN A 157 18.36 5.60 0.26
C ASN A 157 17.73 5.24 1.61
N ASN A 158 18.37 5.62 2.72
CA ASN A 158 17.84 5.39 4.06
C ASN A 158 16.53 6.15 4.30
N VAL A 159 16.45 7.42 3.87
CA VAL A 159 15.21 8.23 3.94
C VAL A 159 14.07 7.58 3.15
N ILE A 160 14.32 7.13 1.92
CA ILE A 160 13.30 6.45 1.11
C ILE A 160 12.84 5.14 1.79
N ARG A 161 13.75 4.38 2.39
CA ARG A 161 13.43 3.12 3.09
C ARG A 161 12.62 3.31 4.35
N ALA A 162 12.89 4.36 5.11
CA ALA A 162 12.12 4.72 6.31
C ALA A 162 10.69 5.17 5.93
N GLY A 163 10.51 5.68 4.70
CA GLY A 163 9.28 6.32 4.25
C GLY A 163 9.16 7.73 4.84
N VAL A 164 8.25 8.54 4.30
CA VAL A 164 7.95 9.89 4.81
C VAL A 164 6.53 9.86 5.39
N GLU A 165 6.39 9.83 6.71
CA GLU A 165 5.11 9.60 7.39
C GLU A 165 4.20 10.84 7.44
N ALA A 166 4.78 12.04 7.35
CA ALA A 166 4.06 13.31 7.53
C ALA A 166 3.97 14.14 6.23
N ASP A 167 2.75 14.25 5.69
CA ASP A 167 2.41 15.05 4.50
C ASP A 167 2.15 16.54 4.87
N THR A 168 3.16 17.23 5.39
CA THR A 168 3.12 18.68 5.65
C THR A 168 3.68 19.46 4.45
N PRO A 169 3.31 20.75 4.25
CA PRO A 169 3.92 21.57 3.20
C PRO A 169 5.45 21.63 3.27
N ASP A 170 6.01 21.67 4.47
CA ASP A 170 7.46 21.78 4.69
C ASP A 170 8.18 20.45 4.40
N SER A 171 7.58 19.32 4.76
CA SER A 171 8.08 17.98 4.40
C SER A 171 8.08 17.76 2.88
N ARG A 172 7.03 18.21 2.19
CA ARG A 172 6.97 18.15 0.72
C ARG A 172 8.01 19.00 0.03
N ARG A 173 8.21 20.23 0.53
CA ARG A 173 9.29 21.11 0.06
C ARG A 173 10.64 20.43 0.25
N SER A 174 10.91 19.91 1.44
CA SER A 174 12.17 19.23 1.78
C SER A 174 12.40 18.01 0.89
N SER A 175 11.39 17.18 0.65
CA SER A 175 11.49 16.02 -0.25
C SER A 175 11.88 16.42 -1.68
N SER A 176 11.26 17.48 -2.21
CA SER A 176 11.58 18.01 -3.54
C SER A 176 12.99 18.60 -3.61
N GLU A 177 13.44 19.28 -2.55
CA GLU A 177 14.80 19.80 -2.45
C GLU A 177 15.85 18.69 -2.28
N ILE A 178 15.52 17.56 -1.65
CA ILE A 178 16.38 16.37 -1.60
C ILE A 178 16.62 15.86 -3.03
N VAL A 179 15.58 15.72 -3.86
CA VAL A 179 15.72 15.29 -5.27
C VAL A 179 16.65 16.23 -6.04
N ARG A 180 16.45 17.56 -5.91
CA ARG A 180 17.34 18.55 -6.55
C ARG A 180 18.77 18.48 -6.04
N SER A 181 18.96 18.24 -4.73
CA SER A 181 20.27 18.11 -4.12
C SER A 181 21.00 16.89 -4.66
N VAL A 182 20.32 15.75 -4.80
CA VAL A 182 20.90 14.55 -5.42
C VAL A 182 21.31 14.81 -6.87
N GLU A 183 20.42 15.37 -7.69
CA GLU A 183 20.72 15.68 -9.09
C GLU A 183 21.95 16.60 -9.21
N LYS A 184 22.05 17.61 -8.33
CA LYS A 184 23.18 18.54 -8.33
C LYS A 184 24.48 17.93 -7.80
N GLN A 185 24.42 17.05 -6.81
CA GLN A 185 25.61 16.35 -6.30
C GLN A 185 26.20 15.43 -7.38
N VAL A 186 25.33 14.68 -8.08
CA VAL A 186 25.74 13.82 -9.20
C VAL A 186 26.37 14.64 -10.32
N ALA A 187 25.82 15.82 -10.63
CA ALA A 187 26.38 16.75 -11.61
C ALA A 187 27.79 17.22 -11.22
N LEU A 188 28.02 17.58 -9.94
CA LEU A 188 29.35 17.98 -9.44
C LEU A 188 30.38 16.87 -9.62
N THR A 189 30.05 15.63 -9.22
CA THR A 189 30.96 14.49 -9.41
C THR A 189 31.18 14.13 -10.87
N LEU A 190 30.14 14.24 -11.71
CA LEU A 190 30.30 13.99 -13.14
C LEU A 190 31.26 15.00 -13.79
N GLN A 191 31.27 16.25 -13.34
CA GLN A 191 32.20 17.29 -13.81
C GLN A 191 33.66 17.00 -13.43
N GLU A 192 33.89 16.40 -12.26
CA GLU A 192 35.23 16.12 -11.75
C GLU A 192 35.78 14.76 -12.23
N GLU A 193 34.96 13.71 -12.19
CA GLU A 193 35.39 12.33 -12.47
C GLU A 193 35.05 11.83 -13.88
N GLY A 194 34.15 12.50 -14.60
CA GLY A 194 33.74 12.16 -15.97
C GLY A 194 32.78 10.97 -16.10
N ARG A 195 32.53 10.21 -15.02
CA ARG A 195 31.53 9.14 -14.92
C ARG A 195 31.10 8.90 -13.47
N VAL A 196 29.85 8.50 -13.25
CA VAL A 196 29.32 8.12 -11.93
C VAL A 196 28.45 6.88 -12.09
N SER A 197 28.69 5.83 -11.30
CA SER A 197 27.85 4.62 -11.28
C SER A 197 27.71 4.13 -9.85
N ILE A 198 26.56 4.43 -9.23
CA ILE A 198 26.29 4.15 -7.82
C ILE A 198 24.97 3.39 -7.71
N ARG A 199 24.94 2.37 -6.85
CA ARG A 199 23.80 1.47 -6.70
C ARG A 199 23.40 1.35 -5.23
N GLN A 200 22.23 1.88 -4.89
CA GLN A 200 21.58 1.69 -3.60
C GLN A 200 20.33 0.82 -3.76
N GLU A 201 19.67 0.45 -2.66
CA GLU A 201 18.48 -0.41 -2.71
C GLU A 201 17.27 0.30 -3.31
N THR A 202 17.15 1.62 -3.14
CA THR A 202 15.99 2.42 -3.59
C THR A 202 16.32 3.45 -4.66
N VAL A 203 17.61 3.76 -4.89
CA VAL A 203 18.06 4.71 -5.93
C VAL A 203 19.28 4.17 -6.66
N HIS A 204 19.26 4.21 -7.99
CA HIS A 204 20.45 3.96 -8.82
C HIS A 204 20.79 5.19 -9.64
N VAL A 205 22.08 5.44 -9.82
CA VAL A 205 22.62 6.54 -10.62
C VAL A 205 23.59 5.99 -11.65
N GLU A 206 23.41 6.39 -12.91
CA GLU A 206 24.39 6.20 -13.98
C GLU A 206 24.55 7.53 -14.71
N ALA A 207 25.74 8.12 -14.63
CA ALA A 207 26.04 9.40 -15.26
C ALA A 207 27.34 9.30 -16.07
N VAL A 208 27.34 9.82 -17.28
CA VAL A 208 28.41 9.61 -18.26
C VAL A 208 28.67 10.87 -19.08
N SER A 209 29.93 11.09 -19.43
CA SER A 209 30.33 12.10 -20.41
C SER A 209 30.38 11.47 -21.81
N LEU A 210 29.45 11.86 -22.68
CA LEU A 210 29.28 11.32 -24.02
C LEU A 210 29.98 12.20 -25.06
N ASP A 211 30.68 11.59 -26.01
CA ASP A 211 31.10 12.29 -27.22
C ASP A 211 29.87 12.46 -28.14
N PRO A 212 29.47 13.71 -28.44
CA PRO A 212 28.33 13.96 -29.32
C PRO A 212 28.50 13.37 -30.73
N GLU A 213 29.73 13.25 -31.23
CA GLU A 213 30.03 12.73 -32.57
C GLU A 213 29.94 11.20 -32.63
N GLU A 214 30.32 10.50 -31.56
CA GLU A 214 30.25 9.03 -31.49
C GLU A 214 28.83 8.52 -31.22
N ASN A 215 27.98 9.35 -30.60
CA ASN A 215 26.63 8.98 -30.16
C ASN A 215 25.51 9.64 -31.02
N ARG A 216 25.83 9.98 -32.28
CA ARG A 216 24.88 10.64 -33.21
C ARG A 216 23.63 9.81 -33.50
N ASP A 217 23.74 8.49 -33.44
CA ASP A 217 22.67 7.55 -33.79
C ASP A 217 21.63 7.38 -32.68
N GLY A 218 21.81 7.99 -31.50
CA GLY A 218 20.94 7.84 -30.33
C GLY A 218 21.64 7.17 -29.16
N PHE A 219 21.17 7.45 -27.95
CA PHE A 219 21.75 6.90 -26.71
C PHE A 219 20.65 6.57 -25.72
N SER A 220 20.74 5.40 -25.09
CA SER A 220 19.69 4.90 -24.21
C SER A 220 20.23 4.46 -22.86
N PHE A 221 19.51 4.78 -21.80
CA PHE A 221 19.72 4.25 -20.46
C PHE A 221 18.59 3.30 -20.13
N ALA A 222 18.89 2.11 -19.61
CA ALA A 222 17.88 1.17 -19.15
C ALA A 222 18.25 0.56 -17.80
N SER A 223 17.30 0.57 -16.87
CA SER A 223 17.35 -0.25 -15.67
C SER A 223 16.86 -1.66 -16.01
N VAL A 224 17.74 -2.65 -15.90
CA VAL A 224 17.49 -4.02 -16.33
C VAL A 224 17.57 -4.98 -15.15
N ARG A 225 16.73 -6.01 -15.16
CA ARG A 225 16.71 -7.03 -14.10
C ARG A 225 17.80 -8.08 -14.34
N LYS A 226 18.61 -8.37 -13.32
CA LYS A 226 19.64 -9.42 -13.40
C LYS A 226 19.00 -10.81 -13.27
N PRO A 227 19.45 -11.80 -14.07
CA PRO A 227 18.99 -13.18 -13.91
C PRO A 227 19.51 -13.79 -12.60
N GLY A 228 18.62 -14.15 -11.67
CA GLY A 228 18.95 -14.76 -10.38
C GLY A 228 17.74 -14.90 -9.44
N PRO A 229 17.87 -15.63 -8.30
CA PRO A 229 16.81 -15.79 -7.31
C PRO A 229 16.70 -14.53 -6.42
N GLY A 230 16.37 -13.39 -7.04
CA GLY A 230 16.04 -12.15 -6.33
C GLY A 230 14.54 -12.04 -6.14
N THR A 231 14.07 -11.97 -4.90
CA THR A 231 12.68 -11.63 -4.57
C THR A 231 12.41 -10.19 -5.01
N THR A 232 11.39 -9.98 -5.85
CA THR A 232 10.89 -8.63 -6.13
C THR A 232 10.09 -8.16 -4.92
N GLU A 233 10.73 -7.37 -4.06
CA GLU A 233 9.99 -6.52 -3.13
C GLU A 233 9.57 -5.25 -3.87
N LYS A 234 8.32 -4.83 -3.67
CA LYS A 234 7.78 -3.61 -4.27
C LYS A 234 8.46 -2.41 -3.59
N GLY A 235 8.99 -1.47 -4.37
CA GLY A 235 9.78 -0.34 -3.84
C GLY A 235 11.27 -0.66 -3.66
N SER A 236 11.77 -1.75 -4.24
CA SER A 236 13.19 -2.10 -4.22
C SER A 236 13.76 -2.27 -5.63
N LEU A 237 14.97 -1.74 -5.85
CA LEU A 237 15.79 -1.93 -7.05
C LEU A 237 16.80 -3.07 -6.90
N VAL A 238 16.79 -3.80 -5.77
CA VAL A 238 17.71 -4.92 -5.53
C VAL A 238 17.57 -5.97 -6.64
N GLY A 239 18.71 -6.32 -7.23
CA GLY A 239 18.76 -7.23 -8.38
C GLY A 239 18.54 -6.56 -9.73
N THR A 240 18.45 -5.24 -9.81
CA THR A 240 18.51 -4.48 -11.06
C THR A 240 19.88 -3.83 -11.27
N ALA A 241 20.16 -3.34 -12.48
CA ALA A 241 21.30 -2.50 -12.77
C ALA A 241 20.97 -1.57 -13.94
N VAL A 242 21.48 -0.34 -13.90
CA VAL A 242 21.44 0.54 -15.06
C VAL A 242 22.53 0.12 -16.05
N GLN A 243 22.16 0.08 -17.32
CA GLN A 243 23.05 -0.16 -18.45
C GLN A 243 22.81 0.90 -19.52
N THR A 244 23.87 1.24 -20.23
CA THR A 244 23.83 2.13 -21.37
C THR A 244 23.83 1.34 -22.67
N PHE A 245 23.07 1.83 -23.64
CA PHE A 245 22.95 1.28 -24.99
C PHE A 245 23.10 2.43 -25.98
N GLY A 246 23.36 2.09 -27.24
CA GLY A 246 23.26 3.06 -28.33
C GLY A 246 21.79 3.42 -28.59
N ASP A 247 21.39 3.33 -29.83
CA ASP A 247 20.04 3.69 -30.24
C ASP A 247 18.98 2.73 -29.68
N ASP A 248 19.12 1.42 -29.93
CA ASP A 248 18.10 0.43 -29.57
C ASP A 248 18.47 -0.41 -28.34
N ILE A 249 17.47 -0.64 -27.47
CA ILE A 249 17.55 -1.59 -26.36
C ILE A 249 17.10 -2.98 -26.87
N PRO A 250 17.91 -4.04 -26.71
CA PRO A 250 17.54 -5.40 -27.13
C PRO A 250 16.24 -5.90 -26.47
N ALA A 251 15.35 -6.49 -27.28
CA ALA A 251 14.03 -6.93 -26.85
C ALA A 251 14.03 -8.14 -25.88
N ASP A 252 15.16 -8.85 -25.74
CA ASP A 252 15.32 -10.01 -24.85
C ASP A 252 15.68 -9.62 -23.41
N ILE A 253 15.88 -8.33 -23.14
CA ILE A 253 16.25 -7.82 -21.83
C ILE A 253 15.00 -7.46 -21.02
N ASP A 254 14.92 -7.92 -19.77
CA ASP A 254 13.86 -7.54 -18.83
C ASP A 254 14.10 -6.10 -18.31
N VAL A 255 13.57 -5.12 -19.04
CA VAL A 255 13.66 -3.70 -18.70
C VAL A 255 12.60 -3.32 -17.67
N VAL A 256 13.03 -2.72 -16.57
CA VAL A 256 12.15 -2.14 -15.54
C VAL A 256 11.69 -0.75 -15.96
N ALA A 257 12.64 0.10 -16.37
CA ALA A 257 12.38 1.38 -17.01
C ALA A 257 13.57 1.81 -17.86
N SER A 258 13.35 2.61 -18.89
CA SER A 258 14.38 3.14 -19.76
C SER A 258 14.05 4.52 -20.31
N VAL A 259 15.09 5.24 -20.72
CA VAL A 259 14.98 6.54 -21.41
C VAL A 259 15.91 6.50 -22.62
N GLN A 260 15.36 6.80 -23.79
CA GLN A 260 16.08 6.90 -25.06
C GLN A 260 16.14 8.37 -25.48
N LEU A 261 17.36 8.86 -25.68
CA LEU A 261 17.63 10.17 -26.26
C LEU A 261 17.43 10.11 -27.78
N PRO A 262 16.72 11.09 -28.38
CA PRO A 262 16.42 11.11 -29.80
C PRO A 262 17.69 11.29 -30.64
N ARG A 263 17.58 10.90 -31.92
CA ARG A 263 18.64 11.17 -32.89
C ARG A 263 18.73 12.68 -33.11
N GLY A 264 19.94 13.22 -33.21
CA GLY A 264 20.11 14.67 -33.40
C GLY A 264 19.83 15.51 -32.15
N ILE A 265 19.92 14.97 -30.93
CA ILE A 265 19.88 15.76 -29.68
C ILE A 265 20.88 16.94 -29.72
N LEU A 266 21.98 16.80 -30.48
CA LEU A 266 22.97 17.85 -30.75
C LEU A 266 22.36 19.10 -31.42
N ASP A 267 21.40 18.94 -32.31
CA ASP A 267 20.76 20.04 -33.04
C ASP A 267 19.90 20.91 -32.11
N SER A 268 19.46 20.33 -30.99
CA SER A 268 18.74 21.02 -29.92
C SER A 268 19.64 21.63 -28.84
N LEU A 269 20.95 21.37 -28.86
CA LEU A 269 21.89 22.04 -27.96
C LEU A 269 22.20 23.43 -28.53
N PRO A 270 22.24 24.50 -27.70
CA PRO A 270 22.75 25.79 -28.16
C PRO A 270 24.16 25.59 -28.71
N THR A 271 24.52 26.29 -29.79
CA THR A 271 25.86 26.23 -30.39
C THR A 271 26.90 26.69 -29.38
N ILE A 272 27.43 25.74 -28.60
CA ILE A 272 28.55 25.95 -27.69
C ILE A 272 29.73 26.34 -28.58
N GLU A 273 30.35 27.49 -28.26
CA GLU A 273 31.43 28.07 -29.05
C GLU A 273 32.49 27.00 -29.37
N ALA A 274 32.60 26.68 -30.66
CA ALA A 274 33.49 25.67 -31.19
C ALA A 274 34.95 26.08 -30.98
N ASN A 275 35.53 25.68 -29.83
CA ASN A 275 36.98 25.63 -29.67
C ASN A 275 37.48 24.54 -28.72
N ASN A 276 36.62 23.62 -28.26
CA ASN A 276 37.00 22.32 -27.71
C ASN A 276 35.85 21.33 -27.95
N SER A 277 36.14 20.06 -28.19
CA SER A 277 35.17 18.98 -28.23
C SER A 277 34.51 18.81 -26.85
N THR A 278 33.44 19.56 -26.58
CA THR A 278 32.74 19.53 -25.30
C THR A 278 31.91 18.27 -25.21
N LEU A 279 32.28 17.37 -24.29
CA LEU A 279 31.53 16.16 -23.99
C LEU A 279 30.16 16.53 -23.41
N LEU A 280 29.11 15.83 -23.84
CA LEU A 280 27.76 15.95 -23.32
C LEU A 280 27.65 15.14 -22.02
N GLN A 281 27.49 15.83 -20.90
CA GLN A 281 27.33 15.20 -19.60
C GLN A 281 25.85 14.88 -19.36
N VAL A 282 25.53 13.59 -19.23
CA VAL A 282 24.16 13.10 -19.07
C VAL A 282 24.08 12.24 -17.82
N SER A 283 23.08 12.51 -16.98
CA SER A 283 22.80 11.78 -15.76
C SER A 283 21.44 11.09 -15.85
N PHE A 284 21.43 9.80 -15.57
CA PHE A 284 20.23 8.97 -15.46
C PHE A 284 20.10 8.49 -14.02
N LEU A 285 18.97 8.80 -13.39
CA LEU A 285 18.64 8.33 -12.06
C LEU A 285 17.35 7.53 -12.10
N ILE A 286 17.25 6.48 -11.30
CA ILE A 286 16.01 5.75 -11.12
C ILE A 286 15.74 5.59 -9.62
N TYR A 287 14.58 6.05 -9.19
CA TYR A 287 14.02 5.87 -7.85
C TYR A 287 13.02 4.70 -7.88
N ALA A 288 13.06 3.84 -6.87
CA ALA A 288 12.24 2.64 -6.81
C ALA A 288 10.73 2.93 -6.75
N ASP A 289 10.35 4.07 -6.18
CA ASP A 289 8.97 4.54 -6.00
C ASP A 289 8.88 6.07 -5.92
N ASP A 290 7.69 6.59 -5.57
CA ASP A 290 7.35 8.00 -5.49
C ASP A 290 7.53 8.63 -4.10
N THR A 291 8.27 7.99 -3.18
CA THR A 291 8.40 8.46 -1.78
C THR A 291 8.88 9.91 -1.65
N LEU A 292 9.78 10.39 -2.52
CA LEU A 292 10.24 11.78 -2.50
C LEU A 292 9.36 12.74 -3.33
N PHE A 293 8.36 12.21 -4.07
CA PHE A 293 7.58 12.93 -5.07
C PHE A 293 6.13 13.18 -4.60
N HIS A 294 6.00 13.89 -3.48
CA HIS A 294 4.71 14.13 -2.82
C HIS A 294 3.80 15.12 -3.57
N SER A 295 2.77 14.59 -4.23
CA SER A 295 1.88 15.35 -5.12
C SER A 295 0.59 15.88 -4.45
N SER A 296 0.41 17.20 -4.48
CA SER A 296 -0.86 17.87 -4.16
C SER A 296 -1.99 17.40 -5.08
N SER A 297 -1.72 17.29 -6.39
CA SER A 297 -2.72 16.98 -7.41
C SER A 297 -3.28 15.55 -7.31
N ILE A 298 -2.47 14.56 -6.94
CA ILE A 298 -2.92 13.19 -6.67
C ILE A 298 -3.91 13.17 -5.49
N ARG A 299 -3.58 13.86 -4.39
CA ARG A 299 -4.45 13.96 -3.22
C ARG A 299 -5.76 14.66 -3.54
N ARG A 300 -5.69 15.80 -4.25
CA ARG A 300 -6.87 16.56 -4.70
C ARG A 300 -7.76 15.70 -5.61
N HIS A 301 -7.17 14.92 -6.50
CA HIS A 301 -7.89 14.01 -7.38
C HIS A 301 -8.67 12.93 -6.61
N GLN A 302 -8.09 12.41 -5.53
CA GLN A 302 -8.75 11.46 -4.64
C GLN A 302 -9.96 12.10 -3.94
N GLU A 303 -9.83 13.34 -3.48
CA GLU A 303 -10.92 14.11 -2.84
C GLU A 303 -12.07 14.42 -3.81
N GLU A 304 -11.76 14.74 -5.07
CA GLU A 304 -12.74 15.16 -6.08
C GLU A 304 -13.47 13.99 -6.78
N THR A 305 -12.74 12.93 -7.13
CA THR A 305 -13.25 11.87 -8.03
C THR A 305 -13.58 10.56 -7.33
N ASN A 306 -13.31 10.46 -6.02
CA ASN A 306 -13.32 9.20 -5.26
C ASN A 306 -12.48 8.08 -5.92
N SER A 307 -11.53 8.42 -6.79
CA SER A 307 -10.61 7.47 -7.39
C SER A 307 -9.21 7.70 -6.86
N THR A 308 -8.58 6.63 -6.37
CA THR A 308 -7.21 6.72 -5.84
C THR A 308 -6.27 6.69 -7.03
N ARG A 309 -5.64 7.84 -7.29
CA ARG A 309 -4.56 7.96 -8.27
C ARG A 309 -3.24 7.66 -7.58
N LYS A 310 -2.32 6.97 -8.26
CA LYS A 310 -0.98 6.67 -7.72
C LYS A 310 0.06 6.58 -8.83
N VAL A 311 1.31 6.78 -8.47
CA VAL A 311 2.45 6.46 -9.34
C VAL A 311 2.56 4.94 -9.49
N ALA A 312 2.85 4.50 -10.70
CA ALA A 312 2.95 3.10 -11.11
C ALA A 312 4.41 2.71 -11.36
N GLY A 313 5.05 2.08 -10.38
CA GLY A 313 6.43 1.64 -10.53
C GLY A 313 7.44 2.76 -10.23
N PRO A 314 8.63 2.74 -10.86
CA PRO A 314 9.71 3.65 -10.52
C PRO A 314 9.53 5.05 -11.11
N VAL A 315 10.26 6.02 -10.56
CA VAL A 315 10.45 7.35 -11.14
C VAL A 315 11.82 7.42 -11.80
N VAL A 316 11.89 7.92 -13.03
CA VAL A 316 13.15 7.98 -13.80
C VAL A 316 13.51 9.42 -14.09
N SER A 317 14.69 9.86 -13.68
CA SER A 317 15.25 11.18 -14.01
C SER A 317 16.24 11.10 -15.15
N LEU A 318 16.14 12.04 -16.08
CA LEU A 318 17.15 12.32 -17.09
C LEU A 318 17.50 13.81 -17.03
N THR A 319 18.77 14.10 -16.79
CA THR A 319 19.30 15.46 -16.78
C THR A 319 20.51 15.56 -17.70
N VAL A 320 20.62 16.69 -18.39
CA VAL A 320 21.78 17.03 -19.22
C VAL A 320 22.44 18.25 -18.63
N GLU A 321 23.70 18.13 -18.27
CA GLU A 321 24.39 19.18 -17.53
C GLU A 321 24.60 20.41 -18.42
N ASN A 322 24.48 21.59 -17.81
CA ASN A 322 24.62 22.90 -18.45
C ASN A 322 23.59 23.22 -19.56
N VAL A 323 22.63 22.33 -19.84
CA VAL A 323 21.60 22.53 -20.88
C VAL A 323 20.22 22.08 -20.41
N LYS A 324 19.27 23.02 -20.33
CA LYS A 324 17.87 22.69 -20.08
C LYS A 324 17.23 22.19 -21.38
N LEU A 325 17.09 20.88 -21.52
CA LEU A 325 16.40 20.28 -22.68
C LEU A 325 14.90 20.52 -22.58
N VAL A 326 14.37 21.45 -23.37
CA VAL A 326 12.94 21.79 -23.47
C VAL A 326 12.54 22.00 -24.93
N ASN A 327 11.27 21.72 -25.25
CA ASN A 327 10.70 21.88 -26.60
C ASN A 327 11.48 21.12 -27.69
N LEU A 328 11.91 19.89 -27.38
CA LEU A 328 12.56 19.00 -28.34
C LEU A 328 11.63 18.74 -29.52
N THR A 329 12.17 18.82 -30.74
CA THR A 329 11.42 18.55 -31.98
C THR A 329 11.19 17.06 -32.16
N GLU A 330 12.19 16.25 -31.83
CA GLU A 330 12.09 14.80 -31.69
C GLU A 330 11.99 14.48 -30.18
N PRO A 331 10.90 13.82 -29.72
CA PRO A 331 10.69 13.57 -28.30
C PRO A 331 11.61 12.47 -27.75
N LEU A 332 11.93 12.56 -26.47
CA LEU A 332 12.51 11.47 -25.69
C LEU A 332 11.50 10.35 -25.56
N VAL A 333 11.95 9.10 -25.67
CA VAL A 333 11.10 7.93 -25.45
C VAL A 333 11.41 7.34 -24.09
N VAL A 334 10.48 7.48 -23.15
CA VAL A 334 10.55 6.91 -21.81
C VAL A 334 9.67 5.68 -21.74
N THR A 335 10.21 4.58 -21.27
CA THR A 335 9.53 3.28 -21.27
C THR A 335 9.51 2.69 -19.86
N PHE A 336 8.37 2.19 -19.43
CA PHE A 336 8.17 1.56 -18.12
C PHE A 336 7.60 0.17 -18.29
N LYS A 337 8.02 -0.78 -17.43
CA LYS A 337 7.36 -2.08 -17.34
C LYS A 337 5.90 -1.89 -16.90
N ALA A 338 4.99 -2.56 -17.59
CA ALA A 338 3.58 -2.51 -17.24
C ALA A 338 3.34 -3.14 -15.86
N PRO A 339 2.47 -2.55 -15.03
CA PRO A 339 2.10 -3.15 -13.75
C PRO A 339 1.39 -4.51 -13.97
N ASP A 340 1.64 -5.48 -13.08
CA ASP A 340 1.18 -6.88 -13.19
C ASP A 340 -0.30 -7.05 -13.59
N GLU A 341 -0.61 -8.16 -14.28
CA GLU A 341 -1.92 -8.51 -14.90
C GLU A 341 -3.16 -8.42 -13.99
N GLU A 342 -3.00 -8.27 -12.68
CA GLU A 342 -4.10 -8.03 -11.73
C GLU A 342 -4.74 -6.64 -11.89
N PHE A 343 -4.10 -5.75 -12.67
CA PHE A 343 -4.48 -4.35 -12.92
C PHE A 343 -5.10 -4.09 -14.31
N VAL A 344 -5.50 -5.13 -15.06
CA VAL A 344 -5.98 -5.03 -16.47
C VAL A 344 -7.27 -4.20 -16.65
N ALA A 345 -7.99 -3.86 -15.58
CA ALA A 345 -9.13 -2.93 -15.64
C ALA A 345 -8.73 -1.43 -15.62
N GLY A 346 -7.47 -1.08 -15.30
CA GLY A 346 -6.95 0.30 -15.19
C GLY A 346 -6.10 0.77 -16.38
N VAL A 347 -5.90 -0.09 -17.38
CA VAL A 347 -5.03 0.14 -18.55
C VAL A 347 -5.52 1.32 -19.45
N THR A 348 -6.78 1.72 -19.30
CA THR A 348 -7.40 2.86 -20.01
C THR A 348 -7.22 4.22 -19.30
N THR A 349 -6.68 4.26 -18.09
CA THR A 349 -6.50 5.51 -17.30
C THR A 349 -5.04 5.85 -17.00
N THR A 350 -4.07 5.16 -17.62
CA THR A 350 -2.64 5.46 -17.49
C THR A 350 -2.28 6.78 -18.16
N GLN A 351 -1.62 7.69 -17.43
CA GLN A 351 -1.09 8.95 -17.96
C GLN A 351 0.42 9.03 -17.75
N CYS A 352 1.14 9.41 -18.79
CA CYS A 352 2.54 9.79 -18.71
C CYS A 352 2.64 11.18 -18.09
N VAL A 353 3.48 11.32 -17.06
CA VAL A 353 3.69 12.59 -16.36
C VAL A 353 5.17 12.84 -16.13
N PHE A 354 5.48 14.09 -15.85
CA PHE A 354 6.78 14.51 -15.36
C PHE A 354 6.63 15.36 -14.09
N TRP A 355 7.65 15.40 -13.25
CA TRP A 355 7.69 16.23 -12.05
C TRP A 355 8.07 17.65 -12.43
N ASP A 356 7.13 18.58 -12.30
CA ASP A 356 7.35 20.00 -12.54
C ASP A 356 7.66 20.69 -11.21
N PHE A 357 8.94 20.98 -11.01
CA PHE A 357 9.48 21.66 -9.83
C PHE A 357 8.95 23.09 -9.61
N ASP A 358 8.36 23.74 -10.62
CA ASP A 358 7.89 25.11 -10.55
C ASP A 358 6.43 25.22 -10.04
N LEU A 359 5.71 24.10 -9.93
CA LEU A 359 4.32 24.05 -9.46
C LEU A 359 4.20 24.18 -7.93
N GLU A 360 3.00 24.54 -7.47
CA GLU A 360 2.63 24.61 -6.03
C GLU A 360 3.64 25.44 -5.21
N ASP A 361 3.92 26.69 -5.66
CA ASP A 361 4.86 27.62 -5.01
C ASP A 361 6.31 27.09 -4.89
N GLY A 362 6.75 26.40 -5.95
CA GLY A 362 8.10 25.86 -6.09
C GLY A 362 8.36 24.57 -5.31
N ILE A 363 7.31 23.95 -4.76
CA ILE A 363 7.36 22.63 -4.11
C ILE A 363 7.43 21.52 -5.15
N GLY A 364 6.67 21.66 -6.23
CA GLY A 364 6.59 20.72 -7.33
C GLY A 364 5.35 19.81 -7.30
N ASP A 365 4.92 19.39 -8.49
CA ASP A 365 3.80 18.46 -8.68
C ASP A 365 3.91 17.73 -10.04
N TRP A 366 3.13 16.66 -10.23
CA TRP A 366 3.05 15.94 -11.49
C TRP A 366 2.28 16.72 -12.56
N SER A 367 2.85 16.82 -13.75
CA SER A 367 2.27 17.48 -14.92
C SER A 367 2.29 16.58 -16.14
N THR A 368 1.30 16.73 -17.03
CA THR A 368 1.23 16.02 -18.33
C THR A 368 1.73 16.88 -19.50
N VAL A 369 2.10 18.14 -19.25
CA VAL A 369 2.43 19.10 -20.31
C VAL A 369 3.70 18.65 -21.04
N GLY A 370 3.62 18.44 -22.35
CA GLY A 370 4.77 18.02 -23.15
C GLY A 370 5.11 16.54 -23.06
N CYS A 371 4.31 15.73 -22.35
CA CYS A 371 4.42 14.28 -22.30
C CYS A 371 3.13 13.61 -22.81
N THR A 372 3.25 12.71 -23.77
CA THR A 372 2.12 11.96 -24.33
C THR A 372 2.39 10.47 -24.36
N ARG A 373 1.35 9.66 -24.13
CA ARG A 373 1.49 8.20 -24.22
C ARG A 373 1.52 7.78 -25.69
N SER A 374 2.62 7.20 -26.12
CA SER A 374 2.83 6.75 -27.50
C SER A 374 2.44 5.29 -27.73
N GLY A 375 2.69 4.43 -26.74
CA GLY A 375 2.49 2.98 -26.86
C GLY A 375 2.05 2.32 -25.56
N LEU A 376 1.27 1.26 -25.70
CA LEU A 376 0.86 0.41 -24.59
C LEU A 376 0.77 -1.03 -25.07
N SER A 377 1.56 -1.90 -24.46
CA SER A 377 1.49 -3.35 -24.63
C SER A 377 1.09 -4.02 -23.31
N SER A 378 0.93 -5.34 -23.30
CA SER A 378 0.69 -6.10 -22.06
C SER A 378 1.86 -6.02 -21.07
N GLU A 379 3.07 -5.70 -21.55
CA GLU A 379 4.31 -5.77 -20.77
C GLU A 379 4.96 -4.41 -20.56
N VAL A 380 4.59 -3.39 -21.33
CA VAL A 380 5.31 -2.11 -21.41
C VAL A 380 4.38 -0.92 -21.67
N VAL A 381 4.66 0.21 -21.02
CA VAL A 381 4.06 1.54 -21.28
C VAL A 381 5.14 2.48 -21.84
N SER A 382 4.88 3.10 -22.99
CA SER A 382 5.80 4.05 -23.64
C SER A 382 5.23 5.46 -23.66
N CYS A 383 6.08 6.42 -23.30
CA CYS A 383 5.81 7.84 -23.16
C CYS A 383 6.77 8.64 -24.04
N GLU A 384 6.24 9.55 -24.84
CA GLU A 384 7.00 10.53 -25.62
C GLU A 384 6.96 11.88 -24.91
N CYS A 385 8.13 12.39 -24.50
CA CYS A 385 8.27 13.66 -23.77
C CYS A 385 9.22 14.62 -24.49
N ASN A 386 8.88 15.89 -24.58
CA ASN A 386 9.67 16.89 -25.32
C ASN A 386 10.68 17.69 -24.47
N HIS A 387 11.00 17.21 -23.27
CA HIS A 387 11.86 17.86 -22.30
C HIS A 387 12.46 16.82 -21.36
N ALA A 388 13.62 17.07 -20.75
CA ALA A 388 14.29 16.15 -19.82
C ALA A 388 14.09 16.61 -18.36
N THR A 389 13.51 15.74 -17.52
CA THR A 389 13.23 15.97 -16.08
C THR A 389 13.08 14.60 -15.35
N ASN A 390 12.18 14.49 -14.38
CA ASN A 390 11.78 13.26 -13.69
C ASN A 390 10.44 12.75 -14.25
N PHE A 391 10.38 11.53 -14.77
CA PHE A 391 9.21 10.94 -15.40
C PHE A 391 8.59 9.81 -14.58
N ALA A 392 7.27 9.69 -14.67
CA ALA A 392 6.52 8.61 -14.07
C ALA A 392 5.24 8.32 -14.86
N ILE A 393 4.57 7.23 -14.49
CA ILE A 393 3.24 6.88 -14.99
C ILE A 393 2.23 6.93 -13.85
N LEU A 394 1.17 7.73 -14.01
CA LEU A 394 0.04 7.76 -13.08
C LEU A 394 -1.06 6.81 -13.53
N MET A 395 -1.65 6.09 -12.58
CA MET A 395 -2.81 5.23 -12.81
C MET A 395 -3.96 5.54 -11.84
N ASP A 396 -5.19 5.56 -12.35
CA ASP A 396 -6.40 5.62 -11.52
C ASP A 396 -6.82 4.21 -11.10
N VAL A 397 -6.86 3.93 -9.81
CA VAL A 397 -7.41 2.67 -9.27
C VAL A 397 -8.92 2.84 -9.07
N LYS A 398 -9.69 2.82 -10.17
CA LYS A 398 -11.16 2.98 -10.13
C LYS A 398 -11.93 1.71 -9.75
N GLY A 399 -11.35 0.53 -9.93
CA GLY A 399 -12.06 -0.75 -9.77
C GLY A 399 -12.20 -1.24 -8.33
N GLN A 400 -11.15 -1.15 -7.51
CA GLN A 400 -11.11 -1.88 -6.23
C GLN A 400 -11.85 -1.14 -5.09
N GLN A 401 -11.76 0.20 -5.03
CA GLN A 401 -12.27 1.01 -3.92
C GLN A 401 -13.81 1.13 -3.89
N ILE A 402 -14.47 1.40 -5.03
CA ILE A 402 -15.94 1.52 -5.09
C ILE A 402 -16.60 0.16 -4.82
N MET A 403 -16.00 -0.91 -5.32
CA MET A 403 -16.52 -2.27 -5.23
C MET A 403 -16.37 -2.83 -3.82
N ASN A 404 -15.23 -2.60 -3.16
CA ASN A 404 -15.04 -2.93 -1.75
C ASN A 404 -16.03 -2.15 -0.87
N ARG A 405 -16.22 -0.85 -1.10
CA ARG A 405 -17.17 -0.05 -0.33
C ARG A 405 -18.61 -0.54 -0.47
N ALA A 406 -19.01 -1.01 -1.65
CA ALA A 406 -20.34 -1.60 -1.84
C ALA A 406 -20.48 -2.94 -1.08
N LEU A 407 -19.46 -3.81 -1.13
CA LEU A 407 -19.41 -5.07 -0.39
C LEU A 407 -19.41 -4.82 1.13
N ASP A 408 -18.72 -3.79 1.60
CA ASP A 408 -18.66 -3.39 3.01
C ASP A 408 -20.01 -2.87 3.49
N ILE A 409 -20.66 -1.97 2.74
CA ILE A 409 -22.00 -1.47 3.10
C ILE A 409 -23.01 -2.62 3.13
N ILE A 410 -22.97 -3.51 2.13
CA ILE A 410 -23.86 -4.68 2.05
C ILE A 410 -23.60 -5.63 3.22
N SER A 411 -22.35 -5.91 3.55
CA SER A 411 -21.99 -6.81 4.64
C SER A 411 -22.36 -6.21 5.99
N GLN A 412 -22.13 -4.92 6.21
CA GLN A 412 -22.43 -4.20 7.44
C GLN A 412 -23.93 -4.14 7.72
N VAL A 413 -24.73 -3.67 6.76
CA VAL A 413 -26.20 -3.57 6.88
C VAL A 413 -26.82 -4.97 6.96
N GLY A 414 -26.35 -5.91 6.13
CA GLY A 414 -26.84 -7.29 6.13
C GLY A 414 -26.56 -8.00 7.46
N CYS A 415 -25.32 -7.94 7.96
CA CYS A 415 -24.94 -8.53 9.24
C CYS A 415 -25.71 -7.92 10.40
N ALA A 416 -25.88 -6.59 10.45
CA ALA A 416 -26.67 -5.93 11.50
C ALA A 416 -28.13 -6.43 11.53
N LEU A 417 -28.77 -6.52 10.35
CA LEU A 417 -30.13 -7.04 10.23
C LEU A 417 -30.21 -8.53 10.62
N SER A 418 -29.23 -9.33 10.19
CA SER A 418 -29.12 -10.75 10.55
C SER A 418 -28.90 -10.97 12.05
N ILE A 419 -28.09 -10.15 12.72
CA ILE A 419 -27.90 -10.17 14.17
C ILE A 419 -29.24 -9.94 14.87
N ALA A 420 -29.97 -8.89 14.51
CA ALA A 420 -31.29 -8.59 15.10
C ALA A 420 -32.29 -9.75 14.91
N ALA A 421 -32.30 -10.34 13.71
CA ALA A 421 -33.16 -11.48 13.38
C ALA A 421 -32.78 -12.75 14.17
N LEU A 422 -31.50 -13.04 14.34
CA LEU A 422 -30.99 -14.20 15.10
C LEU A 422 -31.22 -14.04 16.61
N VAL A 423 -31.01 -12.85 17.17
CA VAL A 423 -31.32 -12.53 18.57
C VAL A 423 -32.80 -12.78 18.84
N THR A 424 -33.68 -12.26 17.99
CA THR A 424 -35.13 -12.49 18.09
C THR A 424 -35.46 -13.99 18.02
N THR A 425 -34.84 -14.71 17.09
CA THR A 425 -35.02 -16.16 16.93
C THR A 425 -34.61 -16.92 18.19
N LEU A 426 -33.44 -16.62 18.77
CA LEU A 426 -32.97 -17.25 20.00
C LEU A 426 -33.88 -16.95 21.18
N ILE A 427 -34.32 -15.70 21.36
CA ILE A 427 -35.25 -15.32 22.44
C ILE A 427 -36.53 -16.16 22.36
N ILE A 428 -37.13 -16.30 21.18
CA ILE A 428 -38.36 -17.09 20.99
C ILE A 428 -38.13 -18.57 21.35
N TYR A 429 -37.06 -19.17 20.83
CA TYR A 429 -36.78 -20.60 21.03
C TYR A 429 -36.35 -20.93 22.46
N LEU A 430 -35.66 -20.03 23.16
CA LEU A 430 -35.23 -20.20 24.55
C LEU A 430 -36.37 -19.96 25.55
N SER A 431 -37.24 -18.98 25.28
CA SER A 431 -38.35 -18.62 26.17
C SER A 431 -39.49 -19.65 26.17
N ILE A 432 -39.70 -20.32 25.04
CA ILE A 432 -40.79 -21.28 24.89
C ILE A 432 -40.29 -22.70 25.16
N ARG A 433 -40.63 -23.25 26.34
CA ARG A 433 -40.22 -24.61 26.76
C ARG A 433 -40.49 -25.68 25.70
N LYS A 434 -41.64 -25.60 25.00
CA LYS A 434 -42.04 -26.53 23.92
C LYS A 434 -41.09 -26.49 22.70
N LEU A 435 -40.53 -25.31 22.39
CA LEU A 435 -39.56 -25.12 21.31
C LEU A 435 -38.12 -25.46 21.76
N ARG A 436 -37.82 -25.36 23.06
CA ARG A 436 -36.54 -25.77 23.64
C ARG A 436 -36.38 -27.29 23.73
N THR A 437 -37.48 -28.03 23.86
CA THR A 437 -37.47 -29.49 23.99
C THR A 437 -37.50 -30.17 22.62
N GLY A 438 -36.42 -30.86 22.24
CA GLY A 438 -36.32 -31.70 21.03
C GLY A 438 -34.94 -31.62 20.35
N LYS A 439 -34.38 -32.78 19.95
CA LYS A 439 -33.02 -32.92 19.39
C LYS A 439 -32.76 -31.93 18.24
N SER A 440 -33.60 -31.94 17.20
CA SER A 440 -33.50 -31.03 16.04
C SER A 440 -33.56 -29.53 16.41
N ARG A 441 -34.36 -29.16 17.42
CA ARG A 441 -34.49 -27.74 17.83
C ARG A 441 -33.29 -27.28 18.64
N GLN A 442 -32.70 -28.16 19.45
CA GLN A 442 -31.46 -27.85 20.19
C GLN A 442 -30.27 -27.68 19.25
N ILE A 443 -30.12 -28.53 18.22
CA ILE A 443 -29.11 -28.38 17.17
C ILE A 443 -29.25 -27.00 16.50
N PHE A 444 -30.48 -26.63 16.13
CA PHE A 444 -30.78 -25.33 15.52
C PHE A 444 -30.44 -24.15 16.44
N ILE A 445 -30.70 -24.24 17.76
CA ILE A 445 -30.33 -23.20 18.73
C ILE A 445 -28.80 -23.02 18.76
N HIS A 446 -28.03 -24.10 18.77
CA HIS A 446 -26.56 -24.02 18.75
C HIS A 446 -26.02 -23.45 17.43
N PHE A 447 -26.61 -23.83 16.29
CA PHE A 447 -26.30 -23.24 14.99
C PHE A 447 -26.54 -21.72 14.99
N CYS A 448 -27.73 -21.27 15.42
CA CYS A 448 -28.06 -19.86 15.51
C CYS A 448 -27.16 -19.10 16.48
N PHE A 449 -26.77 -19.72 17.60
CA PHE A 449 -25.85 -19.12 18.56
C PHE A 449 -24.43 -18.95 17.98
N SER A 450 -23.90 -19.98 17.32
CA SER A 450 -22.59 -19.93 16.65
C SER A 450 -22.57 -18.85 15.56
N LEU A 451 -23.62 -18.80 14.73
CA LEU A 451 -23.75 -17.82 13.65
C LEU A 451 -23.90 -16.38 14.18
N LEU A 452 -24.66 -16.19 15.27
CA LEU A 452 -24.81 -14.89 15.92
C LEU A 452 -23.46 -14.37 16.42
N MET A 453 -22.70 -15.23 17.12
CA MET A 453 -21.37 -14.85 17.61
C MET A 453 -20.42 -14.53 16.44
N LEU A 454 -20.47 -15.32 15.36
CA LEU A 454 -19.66 -15.06 14.16
C LEU A 454 -19.92 -13.65 13.61
N TYR A 455 -21.18 -13.25 13.45
CA TYR A 455 -21.52 -11.92 12.93
C TYR A 455 -21.18 -10.78 13.88
N ILE A 456 -21.34 -10.98 15.19
CA ILE A 456 -20.94 -9.96 16.18
C ILE A 456 -19.44 -9.72 16.10
N VAL A 457 -18.64 -10.79 16.08
CA VAL A 457 -17.18 -10.69 16.00
C VAL A 457 -16.75 -10.11 14.65
N PHE A 458 -17.41 -10.49 13.55
CA PHE A 458 -17.15 -9.94 12.23
C PHE A 458 -17.36 -8.43 12.21
N LEU A 459 -18.54 -7.97 12.65
CA LEU A 459 -18.92 -6.56 12.62
C LEU A 459 -18.12 -5.69 13.60
N ALA A 460 -17.80 -6.22 14.78
CA ALA A 460 -17.09 -5.46 15.80
C ALA A 460 -15.57 -5.48 15.63
N GLY A 461 -15.00 -6.57 15.12
CA GLY A 461 -13.59 -6.87 15.24
C GLY A 461 -12.74 -6.72 13.98
N VAL A 462 -13.30 -6.94 12.78
CA VAL A 462 -12.50 -7.06 11.55
C VAL A 462 -11.72 -5.78 11.24
N ASP A 463 -12.33 -4.61 11.41
CA ASP A 463 -11.69 -3.32 11.08
C ASP A 463 -11.20 -2.53 12.31
N ASN A 464 -11.66 -2.90 13.52
CA ASN A 464 -11.43 -2.08 14.73
C ASN A 464 -10.33 -2.62 15.66
N ALA A 465 -9.92 -3.88 15.52
CA ALA A 465 -8.93 -4.49 16.41
C ALA A 465 -7.50 -4.28 15.86
N LYS A 466 -6.53 -4.02 16.75
CA LYS A 466 -5.12 -3.82 16.39
C LYS A 466 -4.19 -4.69 17.25
N GLY A 467 -3.03 -5.05 16.70
CA GLY A 467 -2.01 -5.86 17.38
C GLY A 467 -2.57 -7.16 17.97
N GLY A 468 -2.29 -7.42 19.25
CA GLY A 468 -2.76 -8.65 19.93
C GLY A 468 -4.29 -8.84 19.93
N ALA A 469 -5.08 -7.76 19.87
CA ALA A 469 -6.53 -7.87 19.75
C ALA A 469 -6.96 -8.38 18.37
N CYS A 470 -6.20 -8.05 17.32
CA CYS A 470 -6.44 -8.51 15.96
C CYS A 470 -6.23 -10.01 15.84
N VAL A 471 -5.13 -10.52 16.42
CA VAL A 471 -4.85 -11.96 16.50
C VAL A 471 -6.00 -12.71 17.20
N PHE A 472 -6.51 -12.16 18.31
CA PHE A 472 -7.65 -12.75 19.03
C PHE A 472 -8.93 -12.76 18.18
N VAL A 473 -9.25 -11.67 17.49
CA VAL A 473 -10.42 -11.59 16.59
C VAL A 473 -10.29 -12.58 15.44
N SER A 474 -9.13 -12.63 14.77
CA SER A 474 -8.84 -13.57 13.68
C SER A 474 -9.01 -15.03 14.14
N ALA A 475 -8.49 -15.37 15.33
CA ALA A 475 -8.65 -16.69 15.93
C ALA A 475 -10.12 -17.03 16.22
N LEU A 476 -10.87 -16.06 16.73
CA LEU A 476 -12.28 -16.22 17.06
C LEU A 476 -13.15 -16.38 15.80
N LEU A 477 -12.88 -15.61 14.74
CA LEU A 477 -13.54 -15.74 13.43
C LEU A 477 -13.28 -17.10 12.80
N HIS A 478 -12.03 -17.57 12.83
CA HIS A 478 -11.65 -18.91 12.34
C HIS A 478 -12.47 -19.99 13.09
N TYR A 479 -12.44 -19.98 14.41
CA TYR A 479 -13.16 -20.97 15.23
C TYR A 479 -14.68 -20.94 15.01
N LEU A 480 -15.29 -19.74 15.03
CA LEU A 480 -16.74 -19.59 14.88
C LEU A 480 -17.22 -19.97 13.48
N THR A 481 -16.40 -19.75 12.44
CA THR A 481 -16.69 -20.19 11.07
C THR A 481 -16.74 -21.72 10.99
N LEU A 482 -15.69 -22.40 11.46
CA LEU A 482 -15.64 -23.87 11.47
C LEU A 482 -16.73 -24.48 12.36
N SER A 483 -17.02 -23.88 13.52
CA SER A 483 -18.12 -24.31 14.39
C SER A 483 -19.48 -24.21 13.70
N THR A 484 -19.75 -23.09 13.03
CA THR A 484 -21.00 -22.89 12.29
C THR A 484 -21.16 -23.95 11.19
N MET A 485 -20.07 -24.27 10.50
CA MET A 485 -20.03 -25.35 9.49
C MET A 485 -20.29 -26.73 10.08
N MET A 486 -19.69 -27.06 11.21
CA MET A 486 -19.91 -28.35 11.87
C MET A 486 -21.33 -28.48 12.41
N TRP A 487 -21.93 -27.42 12.96
CA TRP A 487 -23.33 -27.41 13.37
C TRP A 487 -24.28 -27.63 12.19
N MET A 488 -23.97 -27.07 11.03
CA MET A 488 -24.69 -27.34 9.79
C MET A 488 -24.57 -28.81 9.36
N ALA A 489 -23.39 -29.42 9.48
CA ALA A 489 -23.20 -30.85 9.18
C ALA A 489 -24.01 -31.75 10.13
N VAL A 490 -24.03 -31.41 11.41
CA VAL A 490 -24.87 -32.11 12.41
C VAL A 490 -26.34 -31.96 12.07
N GLU A 491 -26.79 -30.78 11.64
CA GLU A 491 -28.16 -30.55 11.18
C GLU A 491 -28.50 -31.39 9.94
N ALA A 492 -27.65 -31.36 8.91
CA ALA A 492 -27.81 -32.14 7.69
C ALA A 492 -27.92 -33.64 7.99
N ARG A 493 -27.04 -34.17 8.83
CA ARG A 493 -27.08 -35.58 9.28
C ARG A 493 -28.37 -35.89 10.03
N ASN A 494 -28.80 -35.01 10.94
CA ASN A 494 -30.04 -35.17 11.68
C ASN A 494 -31.27 -35.21 10.74
N VAL A 495 -31.30 -34.34 9.73
CA VAL A 495 -32.32 -34.33 8.69
C VAL A 495 -32.33 -35.64 7.89
N TYR A 496 -31.15 -36.15 7.51
CA TYR A 496 -31.01 -37.43 6.81
C TYR A 496 -31.54 -38.62 7.61
N VAL A 497 -31.16 -38.74 8.89
CA VAL A 497 -31.62 -39.84 9.75
C VAL A 497 -33.14 -39.82 9.89
N HIS A 498 -33.75 -38.64 10.04
CA HIS A 498 -35.21 -38.52 10.19
C HIS A 498 -36.00 -38.70 8.89
N THR A 499 -35.35 -38.60 7.73
CA THR A 499 -36.04 -38.62 6.42
C THR A 499 -35.83 -39.92 5.67
N VAL A 500 -34.59 -40.41 5.63
CA VAL A 500 -34.19 -41.51 4.75
C VAL A 500 -34.21 -42.84 5.49
N ARG A 501 -33.90 -42.86 6.80
CA ARG A 501 -33.93 -44.08 7.59
C ARG A 501 -35.35 -44.36 8.10
N VAL A 502 -35.91 -45.48 7.67
CA VAL A 502 -37.27 -45.94 8.02
C VAL A 502 -37.39 -46.31 9.50
N PHE A 503 -36.29 -46.74 10.13
CA PHE A 503 -36.16 -46.99 11.57
C PHE A 503 -34.97 -46.21 12.12
N PRO A 504 -35.16 -44.98 12.62
CA PRO A 504 -34.06 -44.20 13.20
C PRO A 504 -33.60 -44.87 14.51
N GLU A 505 -32.30 -45.22 14.58
CA GLU A 505 -31.68 -45.69 15.81
C GLU A 505 -31.67 -44.58 16.86
N ASP A 506 -32.28 -44.82 18.02
CA ASP A 506 -32.21 -43.90 19.15
C ASP A 506 -30.81 -43.96 19.78
N THR A 507 -29.92 -43.10 19.30
CA THR A 507 -28.57 -42.99 19.87
C THR A 507 -28.66 -42.36 21.28
N PRO A 508 -28.21 -43.05 22.34
CA PRO A 508 -28.21 -42.48 23.68
C PRO A 508 -27.27 -41.27 23.75
N ARG A 509 -27.71 -40.22 24.44
CA ARG A 509 -26.95 -38.97 24.66
C ARG A 509 -26.47 -38.28 23.36
N TYR A 510 -27.25 -38.37 22.28
CA TYR A 510 -26.93 -37.77 20.97
C TYR A 510 -26.43 -36.32 21.04
N MET A 511 -27.10 -35.46 21.80
CA MET A 511 -26.75 -34.03 21.88
C MET A 511 -25.36 -33.79 22.49
N ILE A 512 -24.95 -34.59 23.47
CA ILE A 512 -23.60 -34.46 24.06
C ILE A 512 -22.55 -34.83 23.01
N LYS A 513 -22.77 -35.93 22.27
CA LYS A 513 -21.87 -36.34 21.18
C LYS A 513 -21.80 -35.28 20.07
N ALA A 514 -22.95 -34.70 19.71
CA ALA A 514 -23.02 -33.62 18.72
C ALA A 514 -22.26 -32.37 19.18
N CYS A 515 -22.43 -31.94 20.43
CA CYS A 515 -21.68 -30.79 20.97
C CYS A 515 -20.17 -31.05 21.02
N LEU A 516 -19.74 -32.25 21.43
CA LEU A 516 -18.31 -32.62 21.45
C LEU A 516 -17.69 -32.56 20.06
N ILE A 517 -18.40 -33.01 19.03
CA ILE A 517 -17.91 -32.97 17.66
C ILE A 517 -17.95 -31.54 17.11
N ALA A 518 -19.09 -30.85 17.22
CA ALA A 518 -19.30 -29.57 16.55
C ALA A 518 -18.55 -28.40 17.19
N TRP A 519 -18.31 -28.42 18.51
CA TRP A 519 -17.46 -27.44 19.18
C TRP A 519 -16.02 -27.91 19.35
N GLY A 520 -15.80 -29.20 19.57
CA GLY A 520 -14.47 -29.75 19.85
C GLY A 520 -13.57 -29.85 18.62
N PHE A 521 -14.09 -30.26 17.46
CA PHE A 521 -13.27 -30.36 16.24
C PHE A 521 -12.74 -28.98 15.78
N PRO A 522 -13.55 -27.91 15.69
CA PRO A 522 -13.04 -26.57 15.40
C PRO A 522 -12.02 -26.08 16.42
N LEU A 523 -12.22 -26.39 17.71
CA LEU A 523 -11.28 -26.02 18.76
C LEU A 523 -9.94 -26.74 18.56
N LEU A 524 -9.96 -28.03 18.22
CA LEU A 524 -8.74 -28.79 17.92
C LEU A 524 -7.98 -28.16 16.74
N VAL A 525 -8.66 -27.88 15.62
CA VAL A 525 -8.04 -27.23 14.45
C VAL A 525 -7.45 -25.88 14.81
N LEU A 526 -8.18 -25.04 15.56
CA LEU A 526 -7.68 -23.75 16.03
C LEU A 526 -6.42 -23.92 16.90
N THR A 527 -6.45 -24.81 17.89
CA THR A 527 -5.32 -24.98 18.82
C THR A 527 -4.05 -25.45 18.12
N VAL A 528 -4.17 -26.38 17.17
CA VAL A 528 -3.03 -26.84 16.36
C VAL A 528 -2.51 -25.69 15.50
N THR A 529 -3.39 -24.97 14.81
CA THR A 529 -3.00 -23.87 13.92
C THR A 529 -2.34 -22.73 14.69
N LEU A 530 -2.88 -22.38 15.86
CA LEU A 530 -2.30 -21.34 16.72
C LEU A 530 -0.96 -21.79 17.29
N ALA A 531 -0.78 -23.07 17.65
CA ALA A 531 0.51 -23.56 18.13
C ALA A 531 1.61 -23.54 17.05
N THR A 532 1.25 -23.73 15.78
CA THR A 532 2.22 -23.84 14.67
C THR A 532 2.41 -22.56 13.87
N ALA A 533 1.45 -21.64 13.87
CA ALA A 533 1.36 -20.57 12.88
C ALA A 533 0.71 -19.26 13.38
N VAL A 534 1.02 -18.81 14.61
CA VAL A 534 0.46 -17.56 15.20
C VAL A 534 0.62 -16.35 14.27
N HIS A 535 1.78 -16.18 13.63
CA HIS A 535 2.10 -15.02 12.78
C HIS A 535 1.16 -14.84 11.57
N HIS A 536 0.43 -15.88 11.16
CA HIS A 536 -0.54 -15.80 10.07
C HIS A 536 -1.90 -15.22 10.48
N TYR A 537 -2.11 -15.01 11.79
CA TYR A 537 -3.29 -14.34 12.34
C TYR A 537 -3.10 -12.82 12.50
N ASP A 538 -1.86 -12.35 12.35
CA ASP A 538 -1.49 -10.94 12.47
C ASP A 538 -1.51 -10.28 11.09
N ASN A 539 -2.43 -9.34 10.88
CA ASN A 539 -2.66 -8.66 9.62
C ASN A 539 -2.95 -7.18 9.89
N GLU A 540 -2.32 -6.30 9.12
CA GLU A 540 -2.34 -4.85 9.33
C GLU A 540 -3.57 -4.16 8.71
N LEU A 541 -4.18 -4.78 7.70
CA LEU A 541 -5.30 -4.19 6.95
C LEU A 541 -6.67 -4.57 7.52
N TYR A 542 -6.84 -5.82 7.94
CA TYR A 542 -8.09 -6.36 8.51
C TYR A 542 -7.81 -7.63 9.33
N CYS A 543 -8.58 -7.86 10.38
CA CYS A 543 -8.37 -8.97 11.31
C CYS A 543 -8.98 -10.29 10.82
N PHE A 544 -8.25 -10.95 9.92
CA PHE A 544 -8.52 -12.30 9.45
C PHE A 544 -7.22 -13.05 9.08
N LEU A 545 -7.28 -14.36 8.86
CA LEU A 545 -6.13 -15.15 8.40
C LEU A 545 -5.58 -14.60 7.08
N LYS A 546 -4.25 -14.43 7.01
CA LYS A 546 -3.53 -14.07 5.77
C LYS A 546 -3.80 -15.07 4.64
N PRO A 547 -3.87 -14.62 3.38
CA PRO A 547 -4.15 -15.48 2.21
C PRO A 547 -2.95 -16.36 1.81
N ASP A 548 -2.44 -17.14 2.76
CA ASP A 548 -1.31 -18.05 2.61
C ASP A 548 -1.73 -19.51 2.71
N LEU A 549 -0.77 -20.44 2.61
CA LEU A 549 -0.98 -21.88 2.75
C LEU A 549 -1.81 -22.27 3.98
N VAL A 550 -1.64 -21.54 5.10
CA VAL A 550 -2.38 -21.78 6.35
C VAL A 550 -3.89 -21.55 6.18
N LEU A 551 -4.32 -20.52 5.46
CA LEU A 551 -5.74 -20.29 5.17
C LEU A 551 -6.34 -21.47 4.38
N TYR A 552 -5.62 -21.95 3.38
CA TYR A 552 -6.08 -23.07 2.55
C TYR A 552 -6.19 -24.38 3.34
N ILE A 553 -5.19 -24.72 4.14
CA ILE A 553 -5.15 -26.00 4.86
C ILE A 553 -5.99 -25.96 6.14
N ALA A 554 -5.92 -24.89 6.93
CA ALA A 554 -6.54 -24.85 8.25
C ALA A 554 -8.02 -24.41 8.22
N LEU A 555 -8.42 -23.58 7.25
CA LEU A 555 -9.79 -23.10 7.13
C LEU A 555 -10.52 -23.70 5.93
N LEU A 556 -10.02 -23.49 4.71
CA LEU A 556 -10.75 -23.83 3.49
C LEU A 556 -10.88 -25.34 3.27
N ALA A 557 -9.81 -26.12 3.46
CA ALA A 557 -9.88 -27.57 3.27
C ALA A 557 -10.89 -28.26 4.22
N PRO A 558 -10.94 -27.96 5.53
CA PRO A 558 -12.00 -28.46 6.41
C PRO A 558 -13.40 -28.05 5.95
N ILE A 559 -13.58 -26.80 5.53
CA ILE A 559 -14.87 -26.32 5.01
C ILE A 559 -15.27 -27.10 3.75
N ALA A 560 -14.35 -27.33 2.82
CA ALA A 560 -14.62 -28.09 1.60
C ALA A 560 -15.07 -29.53 1.91
N LEU A 561 -14.42 -30.21 2.86
CA LEU A 561 -14.81 -31.55 3.30
C LEU A 561 -16.21 -31.57 3.93
N ILE A 562 -16.52 -30.57 4.76
CA ILE A 562 -17.84 -30.43 5.38
C ILE A 562 -18.92 -30.15 4.32
N LEU A 563 -18.64 -29.27 3.36
CA LEU A 563 -19.56 -28.97 2.26
C LEU A 563 -19.82 -30.20 1.39
N ALA A 564 -18.79 -30.98 1.07
CA ALA A 564 -18.96 -32.24 0.35
C ALA A 564 -19.88 -33.21 1.11
N HIS A 565 -19.69 -33.35 2.43
CA HIS A 565 -20.58 -34.15 3.28
C HIS A 565 -22.04 -33.64 3.25
N ASN A 566 -22.24 -32.33 3.37
CA ASN A 566 -23.57 -31.71 3.32
C ASN A 566 -24.24 -31.91 1.97
N PHE A 567 -23.49 -31.77 0.88
CA PHE A 567 -23.97 -31.96 -0.48
C PHE A 567 -24.41 -33.41 -0.74
N ILE A 568 -23.61 -34.39 -0.31
CA ILE A 568 -23.99 -35.81 -0.39
C ILE A 568 -25.27 -36.08 0.39
N THR A 569 -25.34 -35.58 1.62
CA THR A 569 -26.50 -35.75 2.50
C THR A 569 -27.76 -35.13 1.90
N PHE A 570 -27.62 -33.95 1.30
CA PHE A 570 -28.68 -33.27 0.57
C PHE A 570 -29.22 -34.11 -0.60
N ILE A 571 -28.35 -34.66 -1.44
CA ILE A 571 -28.76 -35.52 -2.57
C ILE A 571 -29.55 -36.73 -2.08
N LEU A 572 -29.12 -37.37 -1.00
CA LEU A 572 -29.80 -38.54 -0.44
C LEU A 572 -31.19 -38.18 0.11
N VAL A 573 -31.31 -37.07 0.83
CA VAL A 573 -32.58 -36.57 1.36
C VAL A 573 -33.53 -36.19 0.23
N MET A 574 -33.05 -35.48 -0.79
CA MET A 574 -33.86 -35.09 -1.95
C MET A 574 -34.36 -36.30 -2.74
N ARG A 575 -33.50 -37.29 -3.00
CA ARG A 575 -33.93 -38.55 -3.63
C ARG A 575 -35.04 -39.24 -2.85
N SER A 576 -34.93 -39.27 -1.52
CA SER A 576 -35.96 -39.86 -0.65
C SER A 576 -37.27 -39.06 -0.72
N LEU A 577 -37.20 -37.72 -0.66
CA LEU A 577 -38.37 -36.85 -0.74
C LEU A 577 -39.09 -36.92 -2.09
N LEU A 578 -38.34 -37.02 -3.19
CA LEU A 578 -38.90 -37.17 -4.54
C LEU A 578 -39.61 -38.51 -4.70
N LYS A 579 -39.06 -39.61 -4.16
CA LYS A 579 -39.72 -40.94 -4.14
C LYS A 579 -41.02 -40.93 -3.34
N VAL A 580 -41.06 -40.21 -2.22
CA VAL A 580 -42.27 -40.13 -1.37
C VAL A 580 -43.36 -39.25 -2.00
N ARG A 581 -43.02 -38.31 -2.89
CA ARG A 581 -43.99 -37.44 -3.58
C ARG A 581 -44.93 -38.22 -4.52
N GLU A 582 -44.54 -39.42 -4.94
CA GLU A 582 -45.35 -40.33 -5.75
C GLU A 582 -46.42 -41.11 -4.94
N VAL A 583 -46.28 -41.19 -3.62
CA VAL A 583 -47.20 -41.91 -2.72
C VAL A 583 -47.78 -40.94 -1.69
N SER A 584 -48.96 -40.41 -1.99
CA SER A 584 -49.74 -39.49 -1.14
C SER A 584 -49.94 -40.02 0.28
N ARG A 585 -49.12 -39.54 1.25
CA ARG A 585 -49.49 -39.30 2.66
C ARG A 585 -48.35 -38.62 3.44
N SER A 586 -48.33 -37.28 3.51
CA SER A 586 -47.94 -36.47 4.69
C SER A 586 -47.61 -35.02 4.32
N GLN A 587 -48.65 -34.20 4.12
CA GLN A 587 -48.50 -32.75 3.89
C GLN A 587 -47.93 -31.98 5.11
N GLN A 588 -47.88 -32.61 6.29
CA GLN A 588 -47.46 -31.98 7.55
C GLN A 588 -46.00 -32.30 7.93
N ILE A 589 -45.47 -33.45 7.51
CA ILE A 589 -44.04 -33.80 7.64
C ILE A 589 -43.24 -33.16 6.49
N SER A 590 -43.82 -33.01 5.29
CA SER A 590 -43.15 -32.41 4.13
C SER A 590 -42.78 -30.94 4.31
N LYS A 591 -43.66 -30.08 4.87
CA LYS A 591 -43.38 -28.64 5.06
C LYS A 591 -42.29 -28.37 6.11
N ARG A 592 -42.25 -29.15 7.19
CA ARG A 592 -41.24 -29.02 8.26
C ARG A 592 -39.85 -29.42 7.76
N LEU A 593 -39.82 -30.46 6.92
CA LEU A 593 -38.60 -30.98 6.32
C LEU A 593 -38.11 -30.13 5.14
N GLN A 594 -39.02 -29.57 4.34
CA GLN A 594 -38.70 -28.65 3.24
C GLN A 594 -38.01 -27.38 3.73
N ASN A 595 -38.39 -26.84 4.89
CA ASN A 595 -37.73 -25.66 5.45
C ASN A 595 -36.32 -25.96 5.97
N ALA A 596 -36.10 -27.11 6.62
CA ALA A 596 -34.77 -27.53 7.11
C ALA A 596 -33.81 -27.87 5.95
N VAL A 597 -34.32 -28.55 4.93
CA VAL A 597 -33.56 -28.84 3.71
C VAL A 597 -33.23 -27.54 2.95
N GLY A 598 -34.16 -26.59 2.88
CA GLY A 598 -33.92 -25.29 2.27
C GLY A 598 -32.81 -24.49 2.94
N ILE A 599 -32.69 -24.52 4.27
CA ILE A 599 -31.59 -23.85 4.98
C ILE A 599 -30.26 -24.57 4.77
N SER A 600 -30.22 -25.89 4.90
CA SER A 600 -28.99 -26.66 4.68
C SER A 600 -28.44 -26.46 3.26
N VAL A 601 -29.32 -26.28 2.27
CA VAL A 601 -28.97 -25.96 0.87
C VAL A 601 -28.52 -24.51 0.72
N LEU A 602 -29.26 -23.56 1.29
CA LEU A 602 -28.94 -22.14 1.15
C LEU A 602 -27.54 -21.87 1.68
N VAL A 603 -27.19 -22.40 2.86
CA VAL A 603 -25.86 -22.16 3.46
C VAL A 603 -24.75 -22.93 2.75
N GLY A 604 -25.02 -24.16 2.28
CA GLY A 604 -24.06 -24.92 1.47
C GLY A 604 -23.76 -24.27 0.11
N LEU A 605 -24.78 -23.71 -0.54
CA LEU A 605 -24.63 -22.98 -1.81
C LEU A 605 -23.90 -21.65 -1.63
N THR A 606 -24.17 -20.93 -0.53
CA THR A 606 -23.45 -19.69 -0.22
C THR A 606 -21.95 -19.92 -0.23
N TRP A 607 -21.46 -20.94 0.49
CA TRP A 607 -20.03 -21.20 0.55
C TRP A 607 -19.43 -21.81 -0.71
N ALA A 608 -20.23 -22.50 -1.55
CA ALA A 608 -19.79 -22.86 -2.89
C ALA A 608 -19.45 -21.62 -3.73
N PHE A 609 -20.23 -20.54 -3.62
CA PHE A 609 -19.87 -19.25 -4.23
C PHE A 609 -18.63 -18.63 -3.59
N GLY A 610 -18.40 -18.85 -2.30
CA GLY A 610 -17.16 -18.47 -1.61
C GLY A 610 -15.93 -19.12 -2.24
N PHE A 611 -15.98 -20.42 -2.58
CA PHE A 611 -14.89 -21.10 -3.29
C PHE A 611 -14.72 -20.60 -4.73
N LEU A 612 -15.82 -20.36 -5.45
CA LEU A 612 -15.77 -19.79 -6.79
C LEU A 612 -15.23 -18.35 -6.81
N ALA A 613 -15.38 -17.64 -5.68
CA ALA A 613 -14.88 -16.29 -5.47
C ALA A 613 -13.38 -16.20 -5.13
N ILE A 614 -12.71 -17.34 -4.84
CA ILE A 614 -11.26 -17.37 -4.54
C ILE A 614 -10.42 -17.09 -5.80
N ASN A 615 -10.96 -17.35 -6.99
CA ASN A 615 -10.25 -17.08 -8.23
C ASN A 615 -10.43 -15.62 -8.67
N LYS A 616 -9.37 -15.01 -9.23
CA LYS A 616 -9.24 -13.56 -9.49
C LYS A 616 -10.27 -12.94 -10.45
N ALA A 617 -11.20 -13.72 -11.02
CA ALA A 617 -11.99 -13.33 -12.19
C ALA A 617 -13.52 -13.39 -12.03
N THR A 618 -14.13 -13.17 -10.86
CA THR A 618 -15.61 -13.05 -10.79
C THR A 618 -16.13 -12.32 -9.54
N PHE A 619 -16.08 -10.98 -9.57
CA PHE A 619 -16.77 -10.10 -8.63
C PHE A 619 -18.22 -10.52 -8.35
N VAL A 620 -18.92 -11.04 -9.37
CA VAL A 620 -20.29 -11.55 -9.24
C VAL A 620 -20.39 -12.64 -8.16
N PHE A 621 -19.42 -13.55 -8.06
CA PHE A 621 -19.45 -14.57 -7.01
C PHE A 621 -19.13 -14.00 -5.63
N GLN A 622 -18.24 -13.01 -5.53
CA GLN A 622 -17.97 -12.30 -4.28
C GLN A 622 -19.21 -11.53 -3.79
N LEU A 623 -19.91 -10.85 -4.70
CA LEU A 623 -21.14 -10.13 -4.40
C LEU A 623 -22.26 -11.08 -3.96
N ILE A 624 -22.46 -12.19 -4.68
CA ILE A 624 -23.43 -13.23 -4.32
C ILE A 624 -23.07 -13.85 -2.97
N PHE A 625 -21.80 -14.18 -2.75
CA PHE A 625 -21.31 -14.72 -1.47
C PHE A 625 -21.56 -13.75 -0.32
N CYS A 626 -21.22 -12.47 -0.50
CA CYS A 626 -21.42 -11.42 0.50
C CYS A 626 -22.90 -11.24 0.83
N LEU A 627 -23.76 -11.04 -0.19
CA LEU A 627 -25.22 -10.91 -0.01
C LEU A 627 -25.83 -12.14 0.67
N ALA A 628 -25.44 -13.34 0.24
CA ALA A 628 -26.01 -14.57 0.75
C ALA A 628 -25.56 -14.85 2.19
N ASN A 629 -24.31 -14.54 2.55
CA ASN A 629 -23.85 -14.64 3.94
C ASN A 629 -24.46 -13.56 4.81
N SER A 630 -24.47 -12.30 4.39
CA SER A 630 -24.93 -11.20 5.24
C SER A 630 -26.43 -11.28 5.53
N LEU A 631 -27.25 -11.82 4.62
CA LEU A 631 -28.69 -12.00 4.80
C LEU A 631 -29.11 -13.37 5.38
N GLN A 632 -28.16 -14.27 5.63
CA GLN A 632 -28.46 -15.65 6.05
C GLN A 632 -29.28 -15.70 7.36
N GLY A 633 -28.96 -14.86 8.35
CA GLY A 633 -29.69 -14.79 9.62
C GLY A 633 -31.15 -14.36 9.44
N VAL A 634 -31.42 -13.45 8.51
CA VAL A 634 -32.77 -13.01 8.15
C VAL A 634 -33.57 -14.16 7.54
N VAL A 635 -32.98 -14.89 6.60
CA VAL A 635 -33.65 -16.03 5.95
C VAL A 635 -33.96 -17.14 6.96
N VAL A 636 -33.03 -17.41 7.89
CA VAL A 636 -33.24 -18.35 9.00
C VAL A 636 -34.46 -17.94 9.84
N CYS A 637 -34.55 -16.68 10.24
CA CYS A 637 -35.69 -16.17 11.02
C CYS A 637 -37.02 -16.30 10.26
N ILE A 638 -37.06 -15.92 8.98
CA ILE A 638 -38.27 -16.04 8.15
C ILE A 638 -38.74 -17.51 8.10
N MET A 639 -37.83 -18.45 7.88
CA MET A 639 -38.17 -19.85 7.68
C MET A 639 -38.57 -20.57 8.98
N PHE A 640 -37.93 -20.24 10.11
CA PHE A 640 -38.08 -20.98 11.37
C PHE A 640 -38.91 -20.27 12.44
N CYS A 641 -39.07 -18.95 12.34
CA CYS A 641 -39.92 -18.16 13.25
C CYS A 641 -41.22 -17.73 12.56
N ILE A 642 -41.12 -17.10 11.39
CA ILE A 642 -42.30 -16.47 10.74
C ILE A 642 -43.17 -17.50 10.01
N ARG A 643 -42.57 -18.37 9.18
CA ARG A 643 -43.33 -19.32 8.34
C ARG A 643 -43.76 -20.60 9.08
N ARG A 644 -43.20 -20.87 10.25
CA ARG A 644 -43.43 -22.13 10.97
C ARG A 644 -44.74 -22.06 11.75
N ASP A 645 -45.75 -22.80 11.30
CA ASP A 645 -47.09 -22.82 11.92
C ASP A 645 -47.06 -23.14 13.42
N GLU A 646 -46.16 -24.03 13.85
CA GLU A 646 -45.98 -24.38 15.28
C GLU A 646 -45.50 -23.17 16.11
N VAL A 647 -44.65 -22.32 15.54
CA VAL A 647 -44.16 -21.10 16.20
C VAL A 647 -45.24 -20.03 16.15
N ARG A 648 -45.88 -19.80 14.99
CA ARG A 648 -46.98 -18.83 14.86
C ARG A 648 -48.11 -19.10 15.85
N THR A 649 -48.56 -20.35 15.96
CA THR A 649 -49.64 -20.75 16.88
C THR A 649 -49.24 -20.59 18.36
N THR A 650 -47.97 -20.83 18.69
CA THR A 650 -47.48 -20.71 20.07
C THR A 650 -47.15 -19.27 20.46
N VAL A 651 -46.69 -18.44 19.51
CA VAL A 651 -46.26 -17.05 19.71
C VAL A 651 -47.43 -16.05 19.57
N ALA A 652 -48.43 -16.33 18.72
CA ALA A 652 -49.62 -15.48 18.53
C ALA A 652 -50.32 -15.05 19.84
N PRO A 653 -50.54 -15.91 20.85
CA PRO A 653 -51.14 -15.47 22.11
C PRO A 653 -50.22 -14.55 22.94
N TYR A 654 -48.88 -14.69 22.86
CA TYR A 654 -47.94 -13.80 23.54
C TYR A 654 -47.86 -12.44 22.85
N ILE A 655 -47.81 -12.40 21.51
CA ILE A 655 -47.85 -11.14 20.75
C ILE A 655 -49.19 -10.43 20.98
N ARG A 656 -50.32 -11.14 20.98
CA ARG A 656 -51.62 -10.54 21.34
C ARG A 656 -51.63 -10.00 22.76
N ARG A 657 -50.96 -10.63 23.73
CA ARG A 657 -50.84 -10.08 25.10
C ARG A 657 -49.96 -8.84 25.16
N LEU A 658 -48.86 -8.79 24.41
CA LEU A 658 -48.01 -7.59 24.31
C LEU A 658 -48.69 -6.44 23.56
N CYS A 659 -49.45 -6.74 22.50
CA CYS A 659 -50.17 -5.73 21.71
C CYS A 659 -51.50 -5.29 22.37
N CYS A 660 -52.12 -6.11 23.22
CA CYS A 660 -53.40 -5.80 23.89
C CYS A 660 -53.24 -5.47 25.37
N CYS A 661 -52.17 -4.76 25.77
CA CYS A 661 -52.05 -4.23 27.13
C CYS A 661 -52.96 -3.00 27.42
N ASN A 662 -53.91 -2.63 26.55
CA ASN A 662 -54.88 -1.54 26.82
C ASN A 662 -56.31 -1.85 26.34
N ALA A 663 -56.97 -2.86 26.90
CA ALA A 663 -58.44 -2.87 26.95
C ALA A 663 -58.96 -3.67 28.15
N PRO A 664 -59.78 -3.08 29.04
CA PRO A 664 -60.36 -3.80 30.17
C PRO A 664 -61.42 -4.79 29.69
N VAL A 665 -61.32 -6.02 30.18
CA VAL A 665 -62.32 -7.07 30.03
C VAL A 665 -63.60 -6.63 30.76
N ARG A 666 -64.68 -6.38 30.01
CA ARG A 666 -66.05 -6.34 30.59
C ARG A 666 -66.49 -7.79 30.85
N PRO A 667 -67.05 -8.11 32.02
CA PRO A 667 -67.55 -9.46 32.30
C PRO A 667 -68.81 -9.72 31.46
N GLY A 668 -68.75 -10.74 30.61
CA GLY A 668 -69.87 -11.23 29.82
C GLY A 668 -70.87 -11.99 30.68
N ARG A 669 -72.14 -11.65 30.48
CA ARG A 669 -73.37 -12.30 30.99
C ARG A 669 -73.27 -13.83 31.05
N GLU A 670 -73.66 -14.39 32.19
CA GLU A 670 -74.09 -15.79 32.32
C GLU A 670 -75.15 -16.12 31.27
N GLN A 671 -74.88 -17.13 30.44
CA GLN A 671 -75.93 -17.90 29.77
C GLN A 671 -75.81 -19.36 30.21
N ARG A 672 -76.76 -19.72 31.06
CA ARG A 672 -77.02 -21.02 31.67
C ARG A 672 -77.44 -22.00 30.56
N TYR A 673 -76.66 -23.05 30.31
CA TYR A 673 -77.10 -24.16 29.46
C TYR A 673 -78.00 -25.10 30.27
N HIS A 674 -79.27 -25.23 29.85
CA HIS A 674 -80.18 -26.28 30.27
C HIS A 674 -79.91 -27.57 29.46
N LEU A 675 -79.71 -28.69 30.16
CA LEU A 675 -80.00 -30.06 29.71
C LEU A 675 -81.07 -30.58 30.68
N PRO A 676 -82.17 -31.22 30.22
CA PRO A 676 -82.18 -32.66 29.86
C PRO A 676 -83.18 -32.96 28.70
N GLY A 677 -83.35 -34.17 28.15
CA GLY A 677 -82.83 -35.49 28.43
C GLY A 677 -83.17 -36.45 27.28
N VAL A 678 -82.58 -37.64 27.32
CA VAL A 678 -82.81 -38.75 26.40
C VAL A 678 -83.84 -39.68 27.02
N SER A 679 -84.93 -39.95 26.31
CA SER A 679 -85.87 -41.04 26.60
C SER A 679 -85.46 -42.31 25.84
N GLN A 680 -85.44 -43.44 26.55
CA GLN A 680 -85.26 -44.80 26.03
C GLN A 680 -86.61 -45.45 25.68
N SER A 681 -86.58 -46.43 24.74
CA SER A 681 -87.41 -47.66 24.61
C SER A 681 -87.78 -47.91 23.12
N ALA A 682 -87.11 -48.79 22.37
CA ALA A 682 -87.15 -50.28 22.34
C ALA A 682 -88.39 -50.88 21.63
N ALA A 683 -88.17 -51.62 20.51
CA ALA A 683 -88.86 -52.89 20.14
C ALA A 683 -88.48 -53.43 18.72
N SER A 684 -87.64 -54.49 18.72
CA SER A 684 -87.67 -55.77 17.97
C SER A 684 -87.69 -55.92 16.42
N PRO A 685 -87.15 -57.05 15.89
CA PRO A 685 -86.83 -57.29 14.47
C PRO A 685 -87.82 -58.24 13.76
N SER A 686 -87.78 -58.26 12.42
CA SER A 686 -88.44 -59.29 11.59
C SER A 686 -87.43 -60.13 10.79
N VAL A 687 -87.77 -61.41 10.75
CA VAL A 687 -87.05 -62.58 10.26
C VAL A 687 -87.19 -62.76 8.75
N SER A 688 -86.17 -63.29 8.08
CA SER A 688 -86.33 -64.23 6.97
C SER A 688 -85.35 -65.40 7.12
N LYS A 689 -85.91 -66.62 7.10
CA LYS A 689 -85.23 -67.92 7.09
C LYS A 689 -84.79 -68.24 5.66
N VAL A 690 -83.59 -68.78 5.46
CA VAL A 690 -83.25 -70.17 5.06
C VAL A 690 -81.80 -70.40 5.46
#